data_AF-A0A554GMM8-F1
#
_entry.id   AF-A0A554GMM8-F1
#
_cell.length_a   1.000
_cell.length_b   1.000
_cell.length_c   1.000
_cell.angle_alpha   90.00
_cell.angle_beta   90.00
_cell.angle_gamma   90.00
#
_symmetry.space_group_name_H-M   'P 1'
#
loop_
_entity.id
_entity.type
_entity.pdbx_description
1 polymer ?
#
loop_
_entity_poly.entity_id
_entity_poly.type
_entity_poly.pdbx_seq_one_letter_code
_entity_poly.pdbx_strand_id
1 'polypeptide(L)'
;MRTHPLAALLLLLLSPPVWATVPAGFTETNYSSSSLTPATGMAWAPDGSGRLFVTLKNGVVRTVAMKDGALETQPGNTTLVTRLFATEPAVHTNSECGLIGIAFDPNYVVNRYVYFFVTVSATEQRIVRYTDANGTGTARTEVVTQLPTAGNNHDGGGIGFGADGKLYWSIGDLGNGTGVNADLTSLAAKVSRANLDGTPVNDNPFNDGVGPNNEYIWARGFRNPFTFTFHPRTGRLWVNSVGTGYEQVFAVNRGEHAGYNAYENNQPANFITPLIKYRTNGVDTRNLTATGAVRSGGVTTFTTTGAHGFRKGERINISGVGEPSFNGGLYVASAAGAPTTTTFTVAQPGLPDASSGGGTATTQALGGSITGGTFYDATLFPPEYRGNYFFGDYNSGQVTRATLAADDSVATVDAWGTAFSANVDMAVGPDGALYSLGYTNGVIRRVTPTATGQKLVVSGLHLRVMEGGRAAFFVRLAQAPTGPVTVRVARAMGGSEDLSVASGATLTFSQSSWSVPQVVTIEAAEDADAEADVATFTVSADGLADEAVEVTTIDNNAPRLVLSTTRVSVPEGGTATFDVSLSQRPSSNVTVTVARTQGDEDITVESGATLSFTTSNWSTPKTVTLRAAQDADNVDGVAILTLAIPGLDARSVEATEVDDDPLAPVISSTPVTTAVAGAPYRYDVEAVGRPAPTYSLTGTVPRGMGIDAATGLITWTPTAAGTVDVRVRVTNGVNPDAEQTFTLTTKADEAPQAILTRPTSGERVSGSTAEFFGDCVDDVGCTRAEFYVDGTLEYTDIRSDNHFHFGGEHGRWDTTGLSPGPHALRFVVVDTAGVPSEARVTVCVGDGSCEPAQPDGGSDGGTDGGTTPPPPDDSGCGCGAAPVAPLAWLALVALAARRRRPRAG
;
A
#
# COMPACT_ATOMS: atom_id res chain seq x y z
N MET A 1 55.34 26.01 13.64
CA MET A 1 54.42 27.16 13.72
C MET A 1 53.50 27.10 12.52
N ARG A 2 52.21 26.92 12.77
CA ARG A 2 51.17 26.59 11.80
C ARG A 2 50.70 27.85 11.07
N THR A 3 50.70 27.81 9.75
CA THR A 3 49.91 28.68 8.87
C THR A 3 48.59 27.97 8.59
N HIS A 4 47.46 28.63 8.84
CA HIS A 4 46.13 28.16 8.45
C HIS A 4 45.50 29.16 7.47
N PRO A 5 45.15 28.74 6.24
CA PRO A 5 44.20 29.44 5.41
C PRO A 5 42.79 28.99 5.78
N LEU A 6 41.95 29.91 6.25
CA LEU A 6 40.52 29.71 6.47
C LEU A 6 39.76 30.61 5.47
N ALA A 7 39.72 30.16 4.22
CA ALA A 7 38.89 30.75 3.17
C ALA A 7 38.67 29.73 2.03
N ALA A 8 38.24 28.51 2.38
CA ALA A 8 37.80 27.48 1.42
C ALA A 8 37.02 26.37 2.16
N LEU A 9 35.89 26.73 2.78
CA LEU A 9 34.89 25.83 3.36
C LEU A 9 33.60 26.68 3.38
N LEU A 10 32.49 26.38 2.74
CA LEU A 10 32.08 25.29 1.88
C LEU A 10 30.73 25.78 1.34
N LEU A 11 30.70 26.32 0.11
CA LEU A 11 29.46 26.39 -0.67
C LEU A 11 29.10 24.94 -1.02
N LEU A 12 28.58 24.19 -0.05
CA LEU A 12 27.97 22.90 -0.30
C LEU A 12 26.50 23.14 -0.62
N LEU A 13 26.28 23.41 -1.91
CA LEU A 13 25.23 22.79 -2.72
C LEU A 13 23.80 22.90 -2.16
N LEU A 14 23.22 24.11 -2.25
CA LEU A 14 21.83 24.23 -2.70
C LEU A 14 21.80 23.72 -4.15
N SER A 15 21.75 22.40 -4.32
CA SER A 15 21.37 21.84 -5.61
C SER A 15 19.94 22.30 -5.84
N PRO A 16 19.62 23.06 -6.91
CA PRO A 16 18.23 23.30 -7.26
C PRO A 16 17.49 21.95 -7.32
N PRO A 17 16.19 21.92 -6.98
CA PRO A 17 15.40 20.70 -7.12
C PRO A 17 15.63 20.11 -8.51
N VAL A 18 15.90 18.81 -8.57
CA VAL A 18 16.07 18.11 -9.85
C VAL A 18 14.68 18.04 -10.51
N TRP A 19 14.39 19.01 -11.36
CA TRP A 19 13.18 19.02 -12.18
C TRP A 19 13.25 17.87 -13.19
N ALA A 20 12.10 17.25 -13.45
CA ALA A 20 12.02 16.27 -14.52
C ALA A 20 12.22 17.00 -15.86
N THR A 21 12.98 16.38 -16.77
CA THR A 21 13.05 16.88 -18.15
C THR A 21 11.92 16.24 -18.93
N VAL A 22 10.93 17.04 -19.31
CA VAL A 22 9.80 16.64 -20.15
C VAL A 22 10.00 17.16 -21.59
N PRO A 23 9.35 16.57 -22.61
CA PRO A 23 9.48 17.04 -23.99
C PRO A 23 9.08 18.50 -24.18
N ALA A 24 9.60 19.11 -25.25
CA ALA A 24 9.15 20.41 -25.69
C ALA A 24 7.62 20.45 -25.83
N GLY A 25 7.01 21.53 -25.35
CA GLY A 25 5.55 21.66 -25.31
C GLY A 25 4.91 21.16 -24.00
N PHE A 26 5.69 20.65 -23.05
CA PHE A 26 5.24 20.26 -21.72
C PHE A 26 5.98 21.02 -20.62
N THR A 27 5.32 21.14 -19.46
CA THR A 27 5.90 21.66 -18.22
C THR A 27 5.58 20.71 -17.07
N GLU A 28 6.49 20.68 -16.11
CA GLU A 28 6.34 19.92 -14.87
C GLU A 28 5.99 20.87 -13.72
N THR A 29 5.25 20.37 -12.74
CA THR A 29 5.07 20.99 -11.43
C THR A 29 5.37 19.95 -10.37
N ASN A 30 6.34 20.27 -9.51
CA ASN A 30 6.81 19.38 -8.46
C ASN A 30 6.10 19.69 -7.14
N TYR A 31 5.45 18.68 -6.57
CA TYR A 31 4.88 18.73 -5.23
C TYR A 31 5.65 17.79 -4.30
N SER A 32 5.78 18.18 -3.03
CA SER A 32 6.50 17.35 -2.05
C SER A 32 5.79 17.30 -0.71
N SER A 33 5.98 16.21 0.04
CA SER A 33 5.63 16.17 1.46
C SER A 33 6.43 15.07 2.15
N SER A 34 7.11 15.40 3.25
CA SER A 34 7.81 14.40 4.08
C SER A 34 6.88 13.36 4.70
N SER A 35 5.57 13.63 4.74
CA SER A 35 4.58 12.65 5.17
C SER A 35 4.29 11.56 4.14
N LEU A 36 4.79 11.70 2.91
CA LEU A 36 4.58 10.77 1.79
C LEU A 36 5.83 9.93 1.48
N THR A 37 6.74 9.72 2.43
CA THR A 37 7.93 8.88 2.22
C THR A 37 7.97 7.73 3.23
N PRO A 38 8.34 6.50 2.83
CA PRO A 38 8.54 6.02 1.44
C PRO A 38 7.22 5.65 0.75
N ALA A 39 6.90 6.29 -0.38
CA ALA A 39 5.67 6.03 -1.13
C ALA A 39 5.80 4.81 -2.06
N THR A 40 4.76 4.00 -2.17
CA THR A 40 4.79 2.74 -2.92
C THR A 40 3.79 2.71 -4.08
N GLY A 41 2.68 3.42 -3.98
CA GLY A 41 1.64 3.46 -5.01
C GLY A 41 0.69 4.63 -4.83
N MET A 42 -0.07 4.96 -5.88
CA MET A 42 -1.10 5.98 -5.83
C MET A 42 -2.32 5.64 -6.69
N ALA A 43 -3.49 6.11 -6.28
CA ALA A 43 -4.69 6.01 -7.09
C ALA A 43 -5.63 7.19 -6.83
N TRP A 44 -6.26 7.70 -7.89
CA TRP A 44 -7.32 8.70 -7.77
C TRP A 44 -8.63 8.02 -7.40
N ALA A 45 -9.31 8.54 -6.37
CA ALA A 45 -10.63 8.06 -5.99
C ALA A 45 -11.63 8.28 -7.15
N PRO A 46 -12.30 7.23 -7.65
CA PRO A 46 -13.21 7.32 -8.79
C PRO A 46 -14.62 7.80 -8.39
N ASP A 47 -14.74 8.54 -7.27
CA ASP A 47 -15.99 9.09 -6.73
C ASP A 47 -16.25 10.55 -7.09
N GLY A 48 -15.37 11.16 -7.90
CA GLY A 48 -15.46 12.57 -8.22
C GLY A 48 -14.86 13.50 -7.16
N SER A 49 -14.35 13.00 -6.02
CA SER A 49 -13.90 13.86 -4.93
C SER A 49 -12.56 14.56 -5.19
N GLY A 50 -11.84 14.16 -6.24
CA GLY A 50 -10.48 14.63 -6.52
C GLY A 50 -9.47 14.30 -5.43
N ARG A 51 -9.68 13.19 -4.69
CA ARG A 51 -8.69 12.71 -3.70
C ARG A 51 -7.71 11.77 -4.37
N LEU A 52 -6.42 12.05 -4.20
CA LEU A 52 -5.33 11.15 -4.56
C LEU A 52 -4.92 10.36 -3.31
N PHE A 53 -5.08 9.05 -3.34
CA PHE A 53 -4.60 8.15 -2.29
C PHE A 53 -3.16 7.78 -2.60
N VAL A 54 -2.34 7.70 -1.56
CA VAL A 54 -0.92 7.35 -1.62
C VAL A 54 -0.64 6.31 -0.53
N THR A 55 -0.14 5.15 -0.92
CA THR A 55 0.30 4.10 0.01
C THR A 55 1.76 4.32 0.37
N LEU A 56 2.09 4.08 1.64
CA LEU A 56 3.46 4.15 2.16
C LEU A 56 3.89 2.78 2.63
N LYS A 57 5.15 2.43 2.34
CA LYS A 57 5.70 1.10 2.62
C LYS A 57 5.47 0.63 4.07
N ASN A 58 5.50 1.57 5.02
CA ASN A 58 5.33 1.32 6.45
C ASN A 58 3.87 1.09 6.91
N GLY A 59 2.92 0.86 6.00
CA GLY A 59 1.53 0.54 6.34
C GLY A 59 0.59 1.73 6.42
N VAL A 60 1.07 2.93 6.13
CA VAL A 60 0.26 4.15 6.21
C VAL A 60 -0.34 4.47 4.85
N VAL A 61 -1.63 4.80 4.83
CA VAL A 61 -2.32 5.35 3.65
C VAL A 61 -2.62 6.82 3.92
N ARG A 62 -2.22 7.70 3.00
CA ARG A 62 -2.54 9.12 3.04
C ARG A 62 -3.33 9.56 1.83
N THR A 63 -4.09 10.64 1.99
CA THR A 63 -4.79 11.30 0.90
C THR A 63 -4.32 12.74 0.71
N VAL A 64 -4.33 13.18 -0.54
CA VAL A 64 -4.12 14.56 -0.96
C VAL A 64 -5.37 15.00 -1.71
N ALA A 65 -5.96 16.12 -1.32
CA ALA A 65 -7.15 16.63 -1.99
C ALA A 65 -6.78 17.56 -3.15
N MET A 66 -7.56 17.53 -4.22
CA MET A 66 -7.59 18.61 -5.20
C MET A 66 -8.58 19.69 -4.75
N LYS A 67 -8.12 20.93 -4.64
CA LYS A 67 -8.93 22.11 -4.33
C LYS A 67 -8.74 23.15 -5.42
N ASP A 68 -9.84 23.71 -5.91
CA ASP A 68 -9.84 24.77 -6.93
C ASP A 68 -9.02 24.41 -8.21
N GLY A 69 -9.02 23.11 -8.58
CA GLY A 69 -8.33 22.61 -9.76
C GLY A 69 -6.83 22.36 -9.61
N ALA A 70 -6.30 22.41 -8.39
CA ALA A 70 -4.90 22.09 -8.07
C ALA A 70 -4.80 21.18 -6.83
N LEU A 71 -3.70 20.45 -6.68
CA LEU A 71 -3.43 19.73 -5.43
C LEU A 71 -3.31 20.73 -4.27
N GLU A 72 -3.93 20.43 -3.14
CA GLU A 72 -3.89 21.26 -1.93
C GLU A 72 -2.46 21.34 -1.37
N THR A 73 -1.94 22.56 -1.27
CA THR A 73 -0.61 22.84 -0.71
C THR A 73 -0.68 23.75 0.51
N GLN A 74 0.39 23.78 1.28
CA GLN A 74 0.58 24.79 2.31
C GLN A 74 0.67 26.19 1.66
N PRO A 75 0.22 27.25 2.34
CA PRO A 75 0.24 28.60 1.78
C PRO A 75 1.64 29.02 1.30
N GLY A 76 1.72 29.44 0.03
CA GLY A 76 2.93 30.04 -0.55
C GLY A 76 4.02 29.05 -1.01
N ASN A 77 3.77 27.73 -1.01
CA ASN A 77 4.73 26.73 -1.49
C ASN A 77 4.05 25.55 -2.20
N THR A 78 4.86 24.56 -2.63
CA THR A 78 4.39 23.31 -3.27
C THR A 78 4.38 22.11 -2.32
N THR A 79 4.43 22.35 -1.01
CA THR A 79 4.34 21.31 0.01
C THR A 79 2.90 20.85 0.15
N LEU A 80 2.62 19.57 -0.08
CA LEU A 80 1.25 19.03 -0.05
C LEU A 80 0.68 18.98 1.36
N VAL A 81 -0.60 19.35 1.48
CA VAL A 81 -1.41 19.02 2.66
C VAL A 81 -1.91 17.59 2.50
N THR A 82 -1.54 16.74 3.46
CA THR A 82 -1.92 15.33 3.45
C THR A 82 -2.78 15.00 4.66
N ARG A 83 -3.65 14.00 4.51
CA ARG A 83 -4.52 13.50 5.57
C ARG A 83 -4.32 12.01 5.74
N LEU A 84 -4.29 11.54 6.98
CA LEU A 84 -4.25 10.11 7.28
C LEU A 84 -5.59 9.48 6.88
N PHE A 85 -5.56 8.40 6.12
CA PHE A 85 -6.73 7.60 5.80
C PHE A 85 -6.81 6.37 6.71
N ALA A 86 -5.74 5.57 6.74
CA ALA A 86 -5.65 4.37 7.55
C ALA A 86 -4.17 4.03 7.87
N THR A 87 -3.98 3.23 8.91
CA THR A 87 -2.69 2.61 9.25
C THR A 87 -2.92 1.12 9.45
N GLU A 88 -2.15 0.29 8.74
CA GLU A 88 -2.16 -1.16 8.92
C GLU A 88 -1.57 -1.54 10.28
N PRO A 89 -2.22 -2.44 11.04
CA PRO A 89 -1.80 -2.78 12.41
C PRO A 89 -0.51 -3.61 12.47
N ALA A 90 -0.20 -4.36 11.41
CA ALA A 90 1.00 -5.19 11.31
C ALA A 90 1.54 -5.15 9.88
N VAL A 91 2.79 -4.71 9.72
CA VAL A 91 3.45 -4.63 8.41
C VAL A 91 4.89 -5.10 8.51
N HIS A 92 5.26 -6.01 7.61
CA HIS A 92 6.63 -6.43 7.41
C HIS A 92 7.26 -5.62 6.28
N THR A 93 8.40 -4.98 6.53
CA THR A 93 8.99 -3.96 5.63
C THR A 93 10.38 -4.28 5.11
N ASN A 94 10.82 -5.55 5.24
CA ASN A 94 12.10 -5.99 4.71
C ASN A 94 12.16 -5.76 3.19
N SER A 95 13.26 -5.20 2.67
CA SER A 95 13.49 -5.09 1.22
C SER A 95 12.34 -4.45 0.42
N GLU A 96 11.57 -5.18 -0.41
CA GLU A 96 10.44 -4.68 -1.20
C GLU A 96 9.09 -4.80 -0.45
N CYS A 97 9.04 -5.58 0.64
CA CYS A 97 7.84 -5.82 1.43
C CYS A 97 7.23 -4.55 2.02
N GLY A 98 5.92 -4.55 2.21
CA GLY A 98 5.20 -3.50 2.92
C GLY A 98 3.77 -3.37 2.43
N LEU A 99 3.18 -2.20 2.61
CA LEU A 99 1.96 -1.82 1.90
C LEU A 99 2.34 -1.31 0.50
N ILE A 100 2.02 -2.08 -0.55
CA ILE A 100 2.61 -1.90 -1.89
C ILE A 100 1.61 -1.81 -3.04
N GLY A 101 0.34 -2.18 -2.82
CA GLY A 101 -0.71 -2.10 -3.84
C GLY A 101 -1.95 -1.35 -3.35
N ILE A 102 -2.65 -0.69 -4.27
CA ILE A 102 -3.94 -0.02 -4.04
C ILE A 102 -4.86 -0.20 -5.25
N ALA A 103 -6.13 -0.52 -5.00
CA ALA A 103 -7.17 -0.55 -6.02
C ALA A 103 -8.53 -0.12 -5.45
N PHE A 104 -9.28 0.69 -6.20
CA PHE A 104 -10.66 1.01 -5.84
C PHE A 104 -11.62 -0.01 -6.42
N ASP A 105 -12.62 -0.40 -5.63
CA ASP A 105 -13.72 -1.23 -6.12
C ASP A 105 -14.40 -0.55 -7.33
N PRO A 106 -14.80 -1.31 -8.38
CA PRO A 106 -15.48 -0.73 -9.54
C PRO A 106 -16.78 0.02 -9.19
N ASN A 107 -17.40 -0.27 -8.05
CA ASN A 107 -18.58 0.42 -7.53
C ASN A 107 -18.26 1.31 -6.31
N TYR A 108 -17.03 1.82 -6.21
CA TYR A 108 -16.56 2.66 -5.10
C TYR A 108 -17.45 3.89 -4.83
N VAL A 109 -18.11 4.44 -5.85
CA VAL A 109 -19.06 5.56 -5.70
C VAL A 109 -20.19 5.20 -4.72
N VAL A 110 -20.59 3.93 -4.70
CA VAL A 110 -21.70 3.41 -3.88
C VAL A 110 -21.18 2.73 -2.60
N ASN A 111 -20.26 1.77 -2.73
CA ASN A 111 -19.84 0.93 -1.59
C ASN A 111 -18.68 1.51 -0.78
N ARG A 112 -17.94 2.49 -1.33
CA ARG A 112 -16.78 3.14 -0.71
C ARG A 112 -15.63 2.17 -0.38
N TYR A 113 -15.52 1.04 -1.09
CA TYR A 113 -14.48 0.04 -0.85
C TYR A 113 -13.17 0.32 -1.57
N VAL A 114 -12.08 0.32 -0.80
CA VAL A 114 -10.70 0.40 -1.32
C VAL A 114 -9.90 -0.79 -0.81
N TYR A 115 -9.16 -1.41 -1.71
CA TYR A 115 -8.36 -2.62 -1.49
C TYR A 115 -6.89 -2.26 -1.45
N PHE A 116 -6.15 -2.94 -0.57
CA PHE A 116 -4.72 -2.78 -0.42
C PHE A 116 -4.01 -4.13 -0.41
N PHE A 117 -2.80 -4.14 -0.98
CA PHE A 117 -1.90 -5.29 -0.94
C PHE A 117 -0.80 -5.04 0.09
N VAL A 118 -0.69 -5.89 1.12
CA VAL A 118 0.17 -5.67 2.28
C VAL A 118 0.95 -6.93 2.67
N THR A 119 2.26 -6.80 2.89
CA THR A 119 3.08 -7.84 3.53
C THR A 119 2.95 -7.72 5.05
N VAL A 120 2.48 -8.77 5.73
CA VAL A 120 2.18 -8.74 7.17
C VAL A 120 3.20 -9.48 8.03
N SER A 121 3.95 -10.41 7.44
CA SER A 121 5.02 -11.15 8.13
C SER A 121 6.14 -11.53 7.14
N ALA A 122 7.18 -12.22 7.60
CA ALA A 122 8.23 -12.75 6.72
C ALA A 122 7.76 -13.91 5.84
N THR A 123 6.54 -14.44 6.04
CA THR A 123 6.01 -15.58 5.27
C THR A 123 4.69 -15.29 4.58
N GLU A 124 4.02 -14.18 4.92
CA GLU A 124 2.66 -13.90 4.47
C GLU A 124 2.45 -12.46 3.95
N GLN A 125 1.76 -12.36 2.82
CA GLN A 125 1.09 -11.17 2.30
C GLN A 125 -0.42 -11.36 2.34
N ARG A 126 -1.16 -10.24 2.30
CA ARG A 126 -2.62 -10.22 2.32
C ARG A 126 -3.17 -9.15 1.38
N ILE A 127 -4.38 -9.40 0.89
CA ILE A 127 -5.23 -8.35 0.35
C ILE A 127 -6.25 -8.00 1.42
N VAL A 128 -6.31 -6.71 1.75
CA VAL A 128 -7.22 -6.17 2.77
C VAL A 128 -8.09 -5.09 2.15
N ARG A 129 -9.30 -4.93 2.66
CA ARG A 129 -10.26 -3.93 2.19
C ARG A 129 -10.69 -3.02 3.34
N TYR A 130 -10.76 -1.73 3.07
CA TYR A 130 -11.36 -0.73 3.96
C TYR A 130 -12.61 -0.13 3.33
N THR A 131 -13.51 0.34 4.19
CA THR A 131 -14.61 1.23 3.81
C THR A 131 -14.20 2.67 4.08
N ASP A 132 -14.24 3.51 3.05
CA ASP A 132 -14.00 4.94 3.18
C ASP A 132 -15.21 5.65 3.79
N ALA A 133 -15.09 6.00 5.07
CA ALA A 133 -16.03 6.81 5.83
C ALA A 133 -15.58 8.27 5.84
N ASN A 134 -15.80 8.97 4.71
CA ASN A 134 -15.53 10.41 4.55
C ASN A 134 -14.07 10.83 4.78
N GLY A 135 -13.12 10.08 4.21
CA GLY A 135 -11.69 10.35 4.31
C GLY A 135 -10.98 9.53 5.38
N THR A 136 -11.70 8.68 6.12
CA THR A 136 -11.15 7.78 7.12
C THR A 136 -11.47 6.33 6.75
N GLY A 137 -10.47 5.47 6.71
CA GLY A 137 -10.64 4.04 6.50
C GLY A 137 -11.20 3.36 7.74
N THR A 138 -12.32 2.66 7.58
CA THR A 138 -13.01 1.89 8.63
C THR A 138 -13.29 0.46 8.15
N ALA A 139 -13.80 -0.40 9.03
CA ALA A 139 -14.25 -1.76 8.70
C ALA A 139 -13.22 -2.58 7.91
N ARG A 140 -11.96 -2.60 8.38
CA ARG A 140 -10.88 -3.41 7.79
C ARG A 140 -11.33 -4.87 7.70
N THR A 141 -11.33 -5.43 6.50
CA THR A 141 -11.66 -6.83 6.21
C THR A 141 -10.47 -7.48 5.52
N GLU A 142 -10.12 -8.70 5.92
CA GLU A 142 -9.15 -9.52 5.18
C GLU A 142 -9.87 -10.24 4.04
N VAL A 143 -9.42 -10.02 2.80
CA VAL A 143 -10.09 -10.50 1.58
C VAL A 143 -9.40 -11.76 1.08
N VAL A 144 -8.09 -11.71 0.91
CA VAL A 144 -7.26 -12.86 0.56
C VAL A 144 -6.08 -12.92 1.52
N THR A 145 -5.89 -14.05 2.19
CA THR A 145 -4.82 -14.28 3.16
C THR A 145 -3.87 -15.36 2.65
N GLN A 146 -2.81 -15.65 3.42
CA GLN A 146 -1.85 -16.73 3.11
C GLN A 146 -1.16 -16.57 1.74
N LEU A 147 -1.02 -15.33 1.24
CA LEU A 147 -0.26 -15.09 0.02
C LEU A 147 1.24 -15.21 0.35
N PRO A 148 2.05 -15.85 -0.51
CA PRO A 148 3.41 -16.19 -0.14
C PRO A 148 4.35 -14.97 -0.17
N THR A 149 5.26 -14.89 0.82
CA THR A 149 6.34 -13.87 0.88
C THR A 149 7.66 -14.41 1.43
N ALA A 150 7.81 -15.73 1.60
CA ALA A 150 8.94 -16.36 2.29
C ALA A 150 10.35 -16.06 1.70
N GLY A 151 10.43 -15.37 0.56
CA GLY A 151 11.67 -14.84 0.02
C GLY A 151 12.04 -13.45 0.55
N ASN A 152 12.97 -12.76 -0.10
CA ASN A 152 13.52 -11.48 0.37
C ASN A 152 13.28 -10.29 -0.59
N ASN A 153 12.67 -10.50 -1.74
CA ASN A 153 12.33 -9.47 -2.75
C ASN A 153 11.40 -10.08 -3.80
N HIS A 154 11.03 -9.32 -4.84
CA HIS A 154 10.07 -9.71 -5.88
C HIS A 154 8.70 -10.05 -5.30
N ASP A 155 8.27 -9.24 -4.33
CA ASP A 155 7.01 -9.44 -3.62
C ASP A 155 5.79 -9.16 -4.51
N GLY A 156 5.98 -8.47 -5.63
CA GLY A 156 4.93 -8.08 -6.56
C GLY A 156 4.17 -6.86 -6.06
N GLY A 157 2.84 -6.98 -5.93
CA GLY A 157 1.99 -5.92 -5.37
C GLY A 157 1.09 -5.21 -6.36
N GLY A 158 1.19 -5.53 -7.66
CA GLY A 158 0.19 -5.14 -8.64
C GLY A 158 -1.18 -5.65 -8.20
N ILE A 159 -2.19 -4.78 -8.17
CA ILE A 159 -3.57 -5.09 -7.79
C ILE A 159 -4.53 -4.21 -8.61
N GLY A 160 -5.68 -4.74 -9.01
CA GLY A 160 -6.66 -4.00 -9.80
C GLY A 160 -7.87 -4.84 -10.17
N PHE A 161 -8.84 -4.21 -10.83
CA PHE A 161 -10.07 -4.88 -11.26
C PHE A 161 -10.16 -4.97 -12.78
N GLY A 162 -10.47 -6.17 -13.27
CA GLY A 162 -10.59 -6.45 -14.69
C GLY A 162 -11.89 -5.93 -15.30
N ALA A 163 -12.01 -6.09 -16.63
CA ALA A 163 -13.25 -5.79 -17.35
C ALA A 163 -14.43 -6.66 -16.92
N ASP A 164 -14.13 -7.80 -16.33
CA ASP A 164 -15.04 -8.81 -15.79
C ASP A 164 -15.46 -8.54 -14.33
N GLY A 165 -15.06 -7.40 -13.76
CA GLY A 165 -15.38 -7.04 -12.38
C GLY A 165 -14.67 -7.90 -11.32
N LYS A 166 -13.68 -8.70 -11.71
CA LYS A 166 -12.92 -9.57 -10.79
C LYS A 166 -11.68 -8.85 -10.28
N LEU A 167 -11.25 -9.22 -9.08
CA LEU A 167 -10.03 -8.75 -8.44
C LEU A 167 -8.82 -9.50 -9.01
N TYR A 168 -7.79 -8.78 -9.44
CA TYR A 168 -6.52 -9.34 -9.90
C TYR A 168 -5.38 -8.88 -9.00
N TRP A 169 -4.35 -9.71 -8.85
CA TRP A 169 -3.09 -9.32 -8.23
C TRP A 169 -1.91 -10.08 -8.82
N SER A 170 -0.68 -9.63 -8.53
CA SER A 170 0.54 -10.30 -9.01
C SER A 170 1.59 -10.43 -7.92
N ILE A 171 2.29 -11.58 -7.92
CA ILE A 171 3.38 -11.91 -7.00
C ILE A 171 4.55 -12.46 -7.81
N GLY A 172 5.77 -11.99 -7.53
CA GLY A 172 6.98 -12.49 -8.18
C GLY A 172 7.47 -13.81 -7.64
N ASP A 173 8.65 -14.21 -8.08
CA ASP A 173 9.32 -15.47 -7.71
C ASP A 173 9.97 -15.42 -6.32
N LEU A 174 9.66 -14.38 -5.54
CA LEU A 174 10.15 -14.10 -4.19
C LEU A 174 11.69 -13.97 -4.09
N GLY A 175 12.38 -13.82 -5.23
CA GLY A 175 13.84 -13.70 -5.26
C GLY A 175 14.62 -15.00 -5.09
N ASN A 176 13.92 -16.08 -4.75
CA ASN A 176 14.49 -17.41 -4.54
C ASN A 176 14.00 -18.42 -5.62
N GLY A 177 13.21 -17.96 -6.59
CA GLY A 177 12.67 -18.80 -7.65
C GLY A 177 11.43 -19.60 -7.25
N THR A 178 10.70 -19.19 -6.21
CA THR A 178 9.47 -19.87 -5.80
C THR A 178 8.41 -19.78 -6.93
N GLY A 179 7.71 -20.88 -7.19
CA GLY A 179 6.60 -20.91 -8.16
C GLY A 179 7.01 -20.83 -9.64
N VAL A 180 8.31 -20.77 -9.96
CA VAL A 180 8.82 -20.86 -11.35
C VAL A 180 8.63 -22.28 -11.91
N ASN A 181 8.92 -22.50 -13.20
CA ASN A 181 8.76 -23.79 -13.89
C ASN A 181 7.32 -24.32 -13.97
N ALA A 182 6.35 -23.42 -14.09
CA ALA A 182 4.93 -23.76 -14.17
C ALA A 182 4.39 -24.49 -12.94
N ASP A 183 5.04 -24.38 -11.77
CA ASP A 183 4.50 -24.86 -10.51
C ASP A 183 3.15 -24.18 -10.23
N LEU A 184 2.08 -24.98 -10.21
CA LEU A 184 0.72 -24.51 -9.99
C LEU A 184 0.33 -24.56 -8.51
N THR A 185 1.13 -25.15 -7.62
CA THR A 185 0.78 -25.25 -6.18
C THR A 185 1.11 -23.96 -5.42
N SER A 186 1.85 -23.03 -6.05
CA SER A 186 2.27 -21.76 -5.47
C SER A 186 1.71 -20.55 -6.22
N LEU A 187 1.35 -19.51 -5.46
CA LEU A 187 0.96 -18.20 -5.97
C LEU A 187 2.14 -17.29 -6.32
N ALA A 188 3.37 -17.70 -6.03
CA ALA A 188 4.57 -16.97 -6.47
C ALA A 188 4.79 -17.14 -7.98
N ALA A 189 5.37 -16.13 -8.63
CA ALA A 189 5.60 -16.05 -10.07
C ALA A 189 4.30 -16.08 -10.90
N LYS A 190 3.21 -15.53 -10.35
CA LYS A 190 1.84 -15.56 -10.94
C LYS A 190 1.21 -14.19 -11.07
N VAL A 191 0.25 -14.13 -11.99
CA VAL A 191 -0.90 -13.23 -11.90
C VAL A 191 -2.09 -14.07 -11.47
N SER A 192 -2.84 -13.57 -10.52
CA SER A 192 -3.97 -14.24 -9.88
C SER A 192 -5.25 -13.44 -10.05
N ARG A 193 -6.40 -14.12 -9.91
CA ARG A 193 -7.75 -13.58 -10.09
C ARG A 193 -8.73 -14.20 -9.10
N ALA A 194 -9.54 -13.37 -8.44
CA ALA A 194 -10.55 -13.76 -7.47
C ALA A 194 -11.85 -12.95 -7.65
N ASN A 195 -12.91 -13.40 -7.00
CA ASN A 195 -14.10 -12.60 -6.77
C ASN A 195 -13.81 -11.43 -5.84
N LEU A 196 -14.73 -10.45 -5.79
CA LEU A 196 -14.59 -9.25 -4.95
C LEU A 196 -14.49 -9.55 -3.44
N ASP A 197 -14.98 -10.72 -3.02
CA ASP A 197 -14.90 -11.21 -1.64
C ASP A 197 -13.66 -12.08 -1.38
N GLY A 198 -12.78 -12.23 -2.36
CA GLY A 198 -11.55 -12.99 -2.25
C GLY A 198 -11.67 -14.48 -2.54
N THR A 199 -12.85 -14.99 -2.89
CA THR A 199 -13.00 -16.41 -3.28
C THR A 199 -12.46 -16.69 -4.68
N PRO A 200 -11.93 -17.89 -4.97
CA PRO A 200 -11.48 -18.24 -6.32
C PRO A 200 -12.62 -18.14 -7.33
N VAL A 201 -12.30 -17.70 -8.56
CA VAL A 201 -13.29 -17.69 -9.64
C VAL A 201 -13.33 -19.07 -10.30
N ASN A 202 -14.53 -19.58 -10.60
CA ASN A 202 -14.68 -20.95 -11.11
C ASN A 202 -14.20 -21.13 -12.55
N ASP A 203 -14.15 -20.06 -13.33
CA ASP A 203 -13.60 -20.05 -14.67
C ASP A 203 -12.09 -19.74 -14.69
N ASN A 204 -11.39 -19.73 -13.56
CA ASN A 204 -9.92 -19.64 -13.57
C ASN A 204 -9.30 -20.86 -14.30
N PRO A 205 -8.20 -20.67 -15.05
CA PRO A 205 -7.64 -21.68 -15.94
C PRO A 205 -7.07 -22.92 -15.26
N PHE A 206 -6.72 -22.82 -13.98
CA PHE A 206 -6.12 -23.90 -13.19
C PHE A 206 -6.94 -24.25 -11.95
N ASN A 207 -8.17 -23.77 -11.87
CA ASN A 207 -9.10 -24.19 -10.82
C ASN A 207 -9.57 -25.61 -11.12
N ASP A 208 -9.09 -26.58 -10.34
CA ASP A 208 -9.47 -27.99 -10.39
C ASP A 208 -10.32 -28.42 -9.18
N GLY A 209 -10.79 -27.46 -8.38
CA GLY A 209 -11.57 -27.69 -7.18
C GLY A 209 -10.75 -28.41 -6.11
N VAL A 210 -10.93 -29.72 -5.97
CA VAL A 210 -10.11 -30.52 -5.06
C VAL A 210 -8.90 -31.01 -5.82
N GLY A 211 -7.81 -30.25 -5.74
CA GLY A 211 -6.56 -30.56 -6.43
C GLY A 211 -5.36 -29.82 -5.83
N PRO A 212 -4.14 -30.15 -6.29
CA PRO A 212 -2.93 -29.49 -5.80
C PRO A 212 -2.73 -28.10 -6.40
N ASN A 213 -3.48 -27.73 -7.45
CA ASN A 213 -3.33 -26.45 -8.11
C ASN A 213 -3.95 -25.34 -7.29
N ASN A 214 -3.30 -24.20 -7.24
CA ASN A 214 -3.88 -23.02 -6.65
C ASN A 214 -4.94 -22.43 -7.59
N GLU A 215 -6.15 -22.30 -7.07
CA GLU A 215 -7.36 -21.99 -7.82
C GLU A 215 -7.43 -20.53 -8.29
N TYR A 216 -6.59 -19.66 -7.73
CA TYR A 216 -6.54 -18.25 -8.10
C TYR A 216 -5.70 -17.97 -9.35
N ILE A 217 -4.90 -18.92 -9.83
CA ILE A 217 -3.92 -18.64 -10.89
C ILE A 217 -4.63 -18.26 -12.19
N TRP A 218 -4.36 -17.05 -12.69
CA TRP A 218 -4.80 -16.58 -14.00
C TRP A 218 -3.72 -16.77 -15.07
N ALA A 219 -2.47 -16.41 -14.76
CA ALA A 219 -1.31 -16.58 -15.63
C ALA A 219 -0.04 -16.83 -14.81
N ARG A 220 1.01 -17.37 -15.43
CA ARG A 220 2.20 -17.84 -14.70
C ARG A 220 3.54 -17.60 -15.40
N GLY A 221 4.62 -17.83 -14.66
CA GLY A 221 5.98 -17.87 -15.19
C GLY A 221 6.56 -16.48 -15.39
N PHE A 222 6.30 -15.57 -14.46
CA PHE A 222 6.90 -14.24 -14.37
C PHE A 222 8.06 -14.25 -13.36
N ARG A 223 8.98 -13.29 -13.45
CA ARG A 223 10.03 -13.09 -12.43
C ARG A 223 9.53 -12.17 -11.32
N ASN A 224 9.30 -10.91 -11.66
CA ASN A 224 8.78 -9.92 -10.72
C ASN A 224 7.73 -9.05 -11.43
N PRO A 225 6.49 -9.55 -11.59
CA PRO A 225 5.36 -8.77 -12.12
C PRO A 225 4.99 -7.69 -11.09
N PHE A 226 5.73 -6.58 -11.12
CA PHE A 226 5.74 -5.54 -10.10
C PHE A 226 4.46 -4.71 -10.10
N THR A 227 4.02 -4.27 -11.28
CA THR A 227 2.77 -3.53 -11.49
C THR A 227 2.03 -4.04 -12.72
N PHE A 228 0.74 -3.75 -12.80
CA PHE A 228 -0.04 -3.94 -14.02
C PHE A 228 -1.14 -2.89 -14.13
N THR A 229 -1.71 -2.76 -15.33
CA THR A 229 -2.92 -1.98 -15.57
C THR A 229 -3.77 -2.67 -16.63
N PHE A 230 -5.02 -2.26 -16.78
CA PHE A 230 -5.89 -2.76 -17.85
C PHE A 230 -5.94 -1.74 -18.98
N HIS A 231 -5.85 -2.22 -20.21
CA HIS A 231 -6.07 -1.37 -21.37
C HIS A 231 -7.52 -0.85 -21.33
N PRO A 232 -7.75 0.48 -21.33
CA PRO A 232 -9.05 1.07 -21.02
C PRO A 232 -10.16 0.60 -21.98
N ARG A 233 -9.88 0.58 -23.28
CA ARG A 233 -10.81 0.11 -24.31
C ARG A 233 -11.00 -1.41 -24.34
N THR A 234 -9.93 -2.17 -24.58
CA THR A 234 -10.01 -3.62 -24.78
C THR A 234 -10.16 -4.45 -23.51
N GLY A 235 -9.87 -3.87 -22.34
CA GLY A 235 -9.86 -4.61 -21.07
C GLY A 235 -8.72 -5.59 -20.89
N ARG A 236 -7.77 -5.64 -21.82
CA ARG A 236 -6.65 -6.56 -21.76
C ARG A 236 -5.69 -6.17 -20.63
N LEU A 237 -5.24 -7.16 -19.86
CA LEU A 237 -4.30 -6.96 -18.76
C LEU A 237 -2.87 -6.74 -19.27
N TRP A 238 -2.24 -5.63 -18.92
CA TRP A 238 -0.86 -5.28 -19.24
C TRP A 238 0.01 -5.33 -18.00
N VAL A 239 0.96 -6.27 -17.95
CA VAL A 239 1.81 -6.57 -16.79
C VAL A 239 3.23 -6.10 -17.05
N ASN A 240 3.74 -5.26 -16.14
CA ASN A 240 5.14 -4.83 -16.10
C ASN A 240 5.92 -5.79 -15.22
N SER A 241 6.89 -6.48 -15.83
CA SER A 241 7.70 -7.49 -15.17
C SER A 241 9.18 -7.10 -15.21
N VAL A 242 9.80 -7.02 -14.03
CA VAL A 242 11.24 -6.81 -13.87
C VAL A 242 11.97 -8.13 -14.05
N GLY A 243 12.81 -8.23 -15.08
CA GLY A 243 13.58 -9.42 -15.42
C GLY A 243 14.99 -9.45 -14.80
N THR A 244 15.79 -10.43 -15.21
CA THR A 244 17.21 -10.55 -14.83
C THR A 244 18.09 -9.74 -15.77
N GLY A 245 17.82 -9.80 -17.06
CA GLY A 245 18.53 -9.06 -18.10
C GLY A 245 17.62 -8.23 -19.01
N TYR A 246 16.30 -8.34 -18.84
CA TYR A 246 15.31 -7.60 -19.62
C TYR A 246 14.14 -7.12 -18.77
N GLU A 247 13.77 -5.85 -18.92
CA GLU A 247 12.49 -5.34 -18.47
C GLU A 247 11.43 -5.64 -19.52
N GLN A 248 10.22 -6.03 -19.10
CA GLN A 248 9.21 -6.60 -20.02
C GLN A 248 7.79 -6.10 -19.72
N VAL A 249 7.03 -5.82 -20.77
CA VAL A 249 5.57 -5.60 -20.70
C VAL A 249 4.87 -6.71 -21.46
N PHE A 250 3.95 -7.41 -20.81
CA PHE A 250 3.14 -8.47 -21.39
C PHE A 250 1.68 -8.06 -21.47
N ALA A 251 0.99 -8.39 -22.56
CA ALA A 251 -0.47 -8.36 -22.58
C ALA A 251 -1.01 -9.77 -22.37
N VAL A 252 -1.54 -10.01 -21.17
CA VAL A 252 -1.80 -11.32 -20.59
C VAL A 252 -3.27 -11.71 -20.73
N ASN A 253 -3.51 -12.95 -21.17
CA ASN A 253 -4.81 -13.62 -21.20
C ASN A 253 -4.82 -14.84 -20.26
N ARG A 254 -6.01 -15.43 -20.15
CA ARG A 254 -6.31 -16.65 -19.40
C ARG A 254 -5.32 -17.78 -19.71
N GLY A 255 -4.65 -18.28 -18.68
CA GLY A 255 -3.82 -19.49 -18.72
C GLY A 255 -2.45 -19.33 -19.36
N GLU A 256 -2.11 -18.11 -19.79
CA GLU A 256 -0.86 -17.83 -20.49
C GLU A 256 0.38 -17.99 -19.58
N HIS A 257 1.53 -18.21 -20.22
CA HIS A 257 2.79 -18.49 -19.54
C HIS A 257 3.93 -17.61 -20.10
N ALA A 258 4.58 -16.79 -19.26
CA ALA A 258 5.63 -15.84 -19.69
C ALA A 258 7.04 -16.46 -19.88
N GLY A 259 7.30 -17.61 -19.24
CA GLY A 259 8.42 -18.50 -19.59
C GLY A 259 9.65 -18.35 -18.70
N TYR A 260 9.58 -17.48 -17.69
CA TYR A 260 10.61 -17.39 -16.68
C TYR A 260 10.67 -18.69 -15.83
N ASN A 261 11.85 -19.21 -15.46
CA ASN A 261 13.18 -18.60 -15.57
C ASN A 261 14.00 -19.03 -16.80
N ALA A 262 13.44 -19.83 -17.70
CA ALA A 262 14.16 -20.32 -18.87
C ALA A 262 14.29 -19.28 -19.98
N TYR A 263 13.34 -18.34 -20.07
CA TYR A 263 13.24 -17.41 -21.19
C TYR A 263 13.07 -15.96 -20.74
N GLU A 264 13.90 -15.09 -21.30
CA GLU A 264 13.78 -13.63 -21.24
C GLU A 264 14.04 -13.07 -22.64
N ASN A 265 13.01 -12.43 -23.22
CA ASN A 265 13.02 -11.91 -24.59
C ASN A 265 13.32 -12.97 -25.70
N ASN A 266 13.25 -14.27 -25.40
CA ASN A 266 13.50 -15.38 -26.33
C ASN A 266 12.44 -16.49 -26.19
N GLN A 267 11.21 -16.13 -25.85
CA GLN A 267 10.10 -17.06 -25.66
C GLN A 267 9.82 -17.90 -26.93
N PRO A 268 9.73 -19.25 -26.82
CA PRO A 268 9.26 -20.09 -27.90
C PRO A 268 7.73 -20.04 -28.06
N ALA A 269 7.19 -20.69 -29.10
CA ALA A 269 5.82 -20.54 -29.58
C ALA A 269 4.69 -20.86 -28.58
N ASN A 270 5.01 -21.50 -27.45
CA ASN A 270 4.06 -21.85 -26.39
C ASN A 270 4.09 -20.89 -25.17
N PHE A 271 4.91 -19.84 -25.23
CA PHE A 271 5.00 -18.82 -24.20
C PHE A 271 4.61 -17.46 -24.77
N ILE A 272 4.05 -16.60 -23.92
CA ILE A 272 3.72 -15.24 -24.34
C ILE A 272 4.99 -14.44 -24.53
N THR A 273 5.06 -13.76 -25.67
CA THR A 273 6.16 -12.88 -25.99
C THR A 273 5.86 -11.49 -25.42
N PRO A 274 6.83 -10.79 -24.80
CA PRO A 274 6.62 -9.43 -24.35
C PRO A 274 6.29 -8.51 -25.53
N LEU A 275 5.29 -7.64 -25.35
CA LEU A 275 4.94 -6.59 -26.32
C LEU A 275 6.05 -5.53 -26.39
N ILE A 276 6.55 -5.15 -25.21
CA ILE A 276 7.63 -4.18 -25.03
C ILE A 276 8.72 -4.86 -24.21
N LYS A 277 9.97 -4.61 -24.58
CA LYS A 277 11.12 -5.03 -23.78
C LYS A 277 12.24 -4.01 -23.89
N TYR A 278 13.12 -3.97 -22.90
CA TYR A 278 14.42 -3.32 -23.01
C TYR A 278 15.46 -4.01 -22.14
N ARG A 279 16.73 -3.89 -22.53
CA ARG A 279 17.83 -4.52 -21.79
C ARG A 279 18.06 -3.78 -20.48
N THR A 280 18.06 -4.52 -19.38
CA THR A 280 18.37 -4.00 -18.05
C THR A 280 19.74 -3.32 -18.05
N ASN A 281 19.76 -2.02 -17.73
CA ASN A 281 20.93 -1.16 -17.65
C ASN A 281 21.83 -1.18 -18.90
N GLY A 282 21.24 -1.33 -20.09
CA GLY A 282 22.04 -1.43 -21.32
C GLY A 282 21.26 -1.37 -22.63
N VAL A 283 21.89 -1.88 -23.68
CA VAL A 283 21.35 -1.93 -25.05
C VAL A 283 21.62 -3.30 -25.69
N ASP A 284 20.75 -3.75 -26.58
CA ASP A 284 21.06 -4.85 -27.49
C ASP A 284 21.75 -4.30 -28.74
N THR A 285 22.79 -4.99 -29.22
CA THR A 285 23.45 -4.68 -30.50
C THR A 285 23.60 -5.96 -31.32
N ARG A 286 23.18 -5.91 -32.58
CA ARG A 286 23.25 -7.03 -33.53
C ARG A 286 24.01 -6.61 -34.78
N ASN A 287 24.98 -7.43 -35.20
CA ASN A 287 25.65 -7.24 -36.48
C ASN A 287 24.70 -7.60 -37.62
N LEU A 288 24.74 -6.80 -38.68
CA LEU A 288 24.06 -7.09 -39.94
C LEU A 288 24.98 -7.93 -40.83
N THR A 289 24.41 -8.85 -41.61
CA THR A 289 25.18 -9.61 -42.60
C THR A 289 25.70 -8.70 -43.71
N ALA A 290 26.70 -9.16 -44.48
CA ALA A 290 27.32 -8.36 -45.54
C ALA A 290 26.34 -7.89 -46.64
N THR A 291 25.22 -8.60 -46.81
CA THR A 291 24.12 -8.25 -47.74
C THR A 291 22.79 -8.07 -47.00
N GLY A 292 22.86 -7.77 -45.70
CA GLY A 292 21.74 -7.83 -44.78
C GLY A 292 20.87 -6.60 -44.74
N ALA A 293 20.91 -5.70 -45.72
CA ALA A 293 20.02 -4.54 -45.80
C ALA A 293 19.42 -4.46 -47.21
N VAL A 294 18.15 -4.83 -47.36
CA VAL A 294 17.46 -4.86 -48.66
C VAL A 294 16.18 -4.04 -48.56
N ARG A 295 16.11 -2.94 -49.32
CA ARG A 295 14.91 -2.12 -49.46
C ARG A 295 14.20 -2.43 -50.76
N SER A 296 12.92 -2.76 -50.67
CA SER A 296 12.03 -2.88 -51.83
C SER A 296 10.65 -2.32 -51.53
N GLY A 297 10.13 -1.47 -52.41
CA GLY A 297 8.79 -0.91 -52.29
C GLY A 297 8.60 -0.05 -51.03
N GLY A 298 9.67 0.60 -50.55
CA GLY A 298 9.65 1.41 -49.33
C GLY A 298 9.70 0.63 -48.01
N VAL A 299 9.90 -0.69 -48.05
CA VAL A 299 10.13 -1.53 -46.86
C VAL A 299 11.56 -2.05 -46.90
N THR A 300 12.29 -1.88 -45.80
CA THR A 300 13.64 -2.42 -45.65
C THR A 300 13.61 -3.66 -44.78
N THR A 301 14.10 -4.77 -45.30
CA THR A 301 14.38 -5.99 -44.55
C THR A 301 15.85 -6.00 -44.15
N PHE A 302 16.11 -6.05 -42.84
CA PHE A 302 17.43 -6.26 -42.30
C PHE A 302 17.64 -7.72 -41.91
N THR A 303 18.83 -8.26 -42.15
CA THR A 303 19.25 -9.61 -41.77
C THR A 303 20.45 -9.54 -40.85
N THR A 304 20.27 -9.98 -39.60
CA THR A 304 21.32 -10.06 -38.58
C THR A 304 22.12 -11.35 -38.69
N THR A 305 23.35 -11.36 -38.15
CA THR A 305 24.22 -12.55 -38.14
C THR A 305 23.77 -13.66 -37.16
N GLY A 306 22.71 -13.43 -36.40
CA GLY A 306 22.15 -14.34 -35.41
C GLY A 306 20.80 -13.85 -34.89
N ALA A 307 20.21 -14.55 -33.93
CA ALA A 307 18.89 -14.21 -33.39
C ALA A 307 18.85 -12.76 -32.89
N HIS A 308 17.91 -11.94 -33.36
CA HIS A 308 17.91 -10.51 -33.03
C HIS A 308 17.13 -10.20 -31.76
N GLY A 309 15.92 -10.77 -31.61
CA GLY A 309 15.06 -10.57 -30.44
C GLY A 309 14.51 -9.14 -30.31
N PHE A 310 14.33 -8.43 -31.44
CA PHE A 310 13.72 -7.10 -31.48
C PHE A 310 12.18 -7.22 -31.56
N ARG A 311 11.48 -6.20 -31.06
CA ARG A 311 9.99 -6.17 -31.02
C ARG A 311 9.42 -5.10 -31.93
N LYS A 312 8.19 -5.30 -32.42
CA LYS A 312 7.43 -4.28 -33.13
C LYS A 312 7.39 -2.99 -32.31
N GLY A 313 7.67 -1.86 -32.95
CA GLY A 313 7.73 -0.54 -32.34
C GLY A 313 9.00 -0.26 -31.54
N GLU A 314 9.90 -1.21 -31.36
CA GLU A 314 11.20 -0.94 -30.74
C GLU A 314 12.02 0.00 -31.62
N ARG A 315 12.55 1.07 -31.02
CA ARG A 315 13.45 1.99 -31.72
C ARG A 315 14.86 1.43 -31.77
N ILE A 316 15.40 1.39 -32.98
CA ILE A 316 16.74 0.91 -33.27
C ILE A 316 17.53 1.98 -34.02
N ASN A 317 18.83 2.08 -33.76
CA ASN A 317 19.76 2.87 -34.54
C ASN A 317 20.56 1.93 -35.46
N ILE A 318 20.42 2.12 -36.77
CA ILE A 318 21.22 1.43 -37.78
C ILE A 318 22.47 2.26 -38.06
N SER A 319 23.64 1.63 -38.01
CA SER A 319 24.92 2.30 -38.26
C SER A 319 25.91 1.42 -39.00
N GLY A 320 26.71 2.02 -39.88
CA GLY A 320 27.80 1.34 -40.58
C GLY A 320 27.37 0.43 -41.74
N VAL A 321 26.11 0.53 -42.19
CA VAL A 321 25.69 -0.06 -43.47
C VAL A 321 26.37 0.71 -44.59
N GLY A 322 26.94 -0.01 -45.56
CA GLY A 322 27.74 0.58 -46.63
C GLY A 322 27.00 1.62 -47.48
N GLU A 323 25.71 1.40 -47.74
CA GLU A 323 24.81 2.38 -48.37
C GLU A 323 24.22 3.30 -47.28
N PRO A 324 24.59 4.59 -47.24
CA PRO A 324 24.26 5.48 -46.12
C PRO A 324 22.76 5.69 -45.89
N SER A 325 21.92 5.54 -46.93
CA SER A 325 20.47 5.71 -46.81
C SER A 325 19.75 4.65 -45.94
N PHE A 326 20.46 3.62 -45.48
CA PHE A 326 19.96 2.67 -44.48
C PHE A 326 20.22 3.08 -43.03
N ASN A 327 21.17 4.00 -42.79
CA ASN A 327 21.60 4.35 -41.44
C ASN A 327 20.66 5.39 -40.78
N GLY A 328 20.57 5.35 -39.45
CA GLY A 328 19.74 6.26 -38.64
C GLY A 328 18.79 5.56 -37.68
N GLY A 329 18.02 6.36 -36.94
CA GLY A 329 16.98 5.88 -36.04
C GLY A 329 15.73 5.43 -36.79
N LEU A 330 15.31 4.19 -36.59
CA LEU A 330 14.18 3.55 -37.27
C LEU A 330 13.36 2.74 -36.25
N TYR A 331 12.12 2.42 -36.60
CA TYR A 331 11.26 1.54 -35.79
C TYR A 331 11.08 0.20 -36.47
N VAL A 332 11.19 -0.87 -35.69
CA VAL A 332 10.88 -2.22 -36.15
C VAL A 332 9.39 -2.29 -36.47
N ALA A 333 9.06 -2.50 -37.74
CA ALA A 333 7.68 -2.58 -38.21
C ALA A 333 7.08 -3.99 -38.11
N SER A 334 7.94 -4.98 -37.91
CA SER A 334 7.59 -6.38 -38.05
C SER A 334 6.99 -6.97 -36.77
N ALA A 335 5.97 -7.83 -36.92
CA ALA A 335 5.22 -8.39 -35.79
C ALA A 335 6.05 -9.37 -34.94
N ALA A 336 5.57 -9.73 -33.75
CA ALA A 336 6.18 -10.82 -32.99
C ALA A 336 6.20 -12.11 -33.83
N GLY A 337 7.40 -12.69 -34.03
CA GLY A 337 7.60 -13.90 -34.84
C GLY A 337 7.78 -13.64 -36.35
N ALA A 338 7.76 -12.40 -36.82
CA ALA A 338 7.99 -12.08 -38.22
C ALA A 338 8.75 -10.75 -38.44
N PRO A 339 9.58 -10.66 -39.50
CA PRO A 339 10.14 -11.82 -40.17
C PRO A 339 11.04 -12.61 -39.20
N THR A 340 11.63 -13.70 -39.68
CA THR A 340 12.25 -14.79 -38.90
C THR A 340 13.18 -14.36 -37.75
N THR A 341 13.63 -15.32 -36.94
CA THR A 341 14.60 -15.15 -35.85
C THR A 341 15.80 -14.24 -36.18
N THR A 342 16.24 -14.15 -37.44
CA THR A 342 17.41 -13.35 -37.88
C THR A 342 17.06 -12.17 -38.79
N THR A 343 15.79 -11.87 -39.00
CA THR A 343 15.38 -10.81 -39.92
C THR A 343 14.33 -9.93 -39.27
N PHE A 344 14.38 -8.62 -39.52
CA PHE A 344 13.31 -7.70 -39.13
C PHE A 344 13.04 -6.70 -40.26
N THR A 345 11.85 -6.11 -40.30
CA THR A 345 11.54 -5.05 -41.28
C THR A 345 11.39 -3.69 -40.60
N VAL A 346 11.68 -2.64 -41.36
CA VAL A 346 11.39 -1.24 -41.01
C VAL A 346 10.75 -0.54 -42.21
N ALA A 347 9.98 0.52 -41.95
CA ALA A 347 9.43 1.36 -43.00
C ALA A 347 10.44 2.44 -43.42
N GLN A 348 10.68 2.58 -44.72
CA GLN A 348 11.48 3.64 -45.34
C GLN A 348 10.82 4.12 -46.66
N PRO A 349 9.58 4.65 -46.59
CA PRO A 349 8.86 5.10 -47.77
C PRO A 349 9.58 6.28 -48.45
N GLY A 350 9.48 6.36 -49.78
CA GLY A 350 10.03 7.48 -50.56
C GLY A 350 11.54 7.40 -50.85
N LEU A 351 12.24 6.37 -50.38
CA LEU A 351 13.62 6.08 -50.76
C LEU A 351 13.67 5.00 -51.84
N PRO A 352 14.61 5.07 -52.81
CA PRO A 352 14.71 4.12 -53.90
C PRO A 352 15.09 2.72 -53.40
N ASP A 353 14.65 1.68 -54.10
CA ASP A 353 15.07 0.30 -53.85
C ASP A 353 16.61 0.20 -53.86
N ALA A 354 17.17 -0.53 -52.89
CA ALA A 354 18.61 -0.62 -52.68
C ALA A 354 18.97 -1.91 -51.96
N SER A 355 20.21 -2.36 -52.11
CA SER A 355 20.77 -3.50 -51.37
C SER A 355 22.17 -3.16 -50.87
N SER A 356 22.46 -3.49 -49.62
CA SER A 356 23.75 -3.30 -48.97
C SER A 356 23.88 -4.23 -47.76
N GLY A 357 24.81 -3.96 -46.87
CA GLY A 357 24.95 -4.66 -45.61
C GLY A 357 26.21 -4.21 -44.87
N GLY A 358 26.63 -5.04 -43.91
CA GLY A 358 27.56 -4.60 -42.88
C GLY A 358 26.89 -3.66 -41.88
N GLY A 359 27.60 -3.31 -40.81
CA GLY A 359 27.08 -2.45 -39.76
C GLY A 359 26.31 -3.18 -38.67
N THR A 360 25.56 -2.42 -37.88
CA THR A 360 24.90 -2.85 -36.65
C THR A 360 23.51 -2.24 -36.50
N ALA A 361 22.64 -2.97 -35.80
CA ALA A 361 21.38 -2.47 -35.25
C ALA A 361 21.47 -2.43 -33.73
N THR A 362 21.28 -1.27 -33.11
CA THR A 362 21.39 -1.06 -31.66
C THR A 362 20.12 -0.46 -31.07
N THR A 363 19.62 -1.01 -29.97
CA THR A 363 18.41 -0.52 -29.29
C THR A 363 18.69 0.72 -28.43
N GLN A 364 17.64 1.38 -27.96
CA GLN A 364 17.77 2.41 -26.93
C GLN A 364 18.10 1.81 -25.55
N ALA A 365 18.75 2.62 -24.70
CA ALA A 365 18.89 2.33 -23.27
C ALA A 365 17.73 2.99 -22.53
N LEU A 366 16.80 2.19 -21.99
CA LEU A 366 15.58 2.70 -21.35
C LEU A 366 15.57 2.57 -19.82
N GLY A 367 16.56 1.89 -19.23
CA GLY A 367 16.70 1.75 -17.77
C GLY A 367 16.97 0.32 -17.35
N GLY A 368 16.54 -0.07 -16.15
CA GLY A 368 16.71 -1.43 -15.64
C GLY A 368 15.87 -1.80 -14.42
N SER A 369 14.70 -1.17 -14.27
CA SER A 369 13.66 -1.58 -13.31
C SER A 369 12.36 -0.90 -13.73
N ILE A 370 11.55 -1.57 -14.56
CA ILE A 370 10.27 -1.04 -15.02
C ILE A 370 9.28 -0.92 -13.86
N THR A 371 8.60 0.23 -13.74
CA THR A 371 7.65 0.52 -12.66
C THR A 371 6.42 1.28 -13.12
N GLY A 372 5.38 1.26 -12.29
CA GLY A 372 4.13 1.98 -12.52
C GLY A 372 3.45 1.57 -13.82
N GLY A 373 2.66 2.48 -14.38
CA GLY A 373 2.23 2.44 -15.77
C GLY A 373 0.76 2.77 -15.96
N THR A 374 0.46 3.66 -16.91
CA THR A 374 -0.91 4.13 -17.16
C THR A 374 -1.15 4.42 -18.64
N PHE A 375 -2.35 4.11 -19.11
CA PHE A 375 -2.82 4.57 -20.42
C PHE A 375 -3.31 6.02 -20.29
N TYR A 376 -2.91 6.88 -21.23
CA TYR A 376 -3.33 8.26 -21.21
C TYR A 376 -4.79 8.39 -21.71
N ASP A 377 -5.72 8.42 -20.74
CA ASP A 377 -7.16 8.42 -20.96
C ASP A 377 -7.82 9.78 -20.63
N ALA A 378 -7.30 10.85 -21.25
CA ALA A 378 -7.84 12.20 -21.10
C ALA A 378 -7.60 13.06 -22.35
N THR A 379 -8.23 14.24 -22.41
CA THR A 379 -8.17 15.13 -23.58
C THR A 379 -7.28 16.35 -23.38
N LEU A 380 -6.60 16.50 -22.23
CA LEU A 380 -5.72 17.65 -21.96
C LEU A 380 -4.51 17.65 -22.90
N PHE A 381 -3.81 16.53 -23.05
CA PHE A 381 -2.67 16.42 -23.96
C PHE A 381 -3.16 16.50 -25.42
N PRO A 382 -2.26 16.79 -26.37
CA PRO A 382 -2.60 16.73 -27.78
C PRO A 382 -3.20 15.37 -28.20
N PRO A 383 -4.09 15.30 -29.21
CA PRO A 383 -4.80 14.08 -29.58
C PRO A 383 -3.93 12.84 -29.83
N GLU A 384 -2.71 13.03 -30.34
CA GLU A 384 -1.73 11.95 -30.58
C GLU A 384 -1.21 11.27 -29.31
N TYR A 385 -1.55 11.79 -28.12
CA TYR A 385 -1.23 11.19 -26.82
C TYR A 385 -2.31 10.25 -26.30
N ARG A 386 -3.54 10.36 -26.79
CA ARG A 386 -4.70 9.59 -26.30
C ARG A 386 -4.50 8.10 -26.55
N GLY A 387 -4.73 7.28 -25.53
CA GLY A 387 -4.57 5.82 -25.60
C GLY A 387 -3.12 5.32 -25.61
N ASN A 388 -2.12 6.21 -25.53
CA ASN A 388 -0.73 5.77 -25.40
C ASN A 388 -0.44 5.28 -23.99
N TYR A 389 0.47 4.31 -23.90
CA TYR A 389 0.92 3.76 -22.63
C TYR A 389 2.17 4.49 -22.12
N PHE A 390 2.15 4.96 -20.89
CA PHE A 390 3.27 5.56 -20.20
C PHE A 390 3.72 4.66 -19.06
N PHE A 391 5.03 4.47 -18.88
CA PHE A 391 5.58 3.74 -17.75
C PHE A 391 6.89 4.35 -17.29
N GLY A 392 7.22 4.13 -16.02
CA GLY A 392 8.43 4.62 -15.38
C GLY A 392 9.53 3.57 -15.35
N ASP A 393 10.73 4.02 -15.03
CA ASP A 393 11.84 3.17 -14.65
C ASP A 393 12.48 3.70 -13.37
N TYR A 394 12.47 2.89 -12.31
CA TYR A 394 12.93 3.29 -10.97
C TYR A 394 14.40 3.66 -10.95
N ASN A 395 15.25 2.89 -11.65
CA ASN A 395 16.71 3.02 -11.61
C ASN A 395 17.21 4.24 -12.38
N SER A 396 16.68 4.46 -13.58
CA SER A 396 17.13 5.54 -14.47
C SER A 396 16.36 6.85 -14.28
N GLY A 397 15.18 6.80 -13.64
CA GLY A 397 14.25 7.93 -13.60
C GLY A 397 13.73 8.32 -14.98
N GLN A 398 13.73 7.40 -15.93
CA GLN A 398 13.15 7.60 -17.25
C GLN A 398 11.64 7.35 -17.21
N VAL A 399 10.89 8.14 -17.97
CA VAL A 399 9.52 7.81 -18.35
C VAL A 399 9.53 7.50 -19.84
N THR A 400 8.93 6.36 -20.20
CA THR A 400 8.84 5.87 -21.57
C THR A 400 7.39 5.96 -22.05
N ARG A 401 7.21 6.31 -23.32
CA ARG A 401 5.92 6.32 -24.01
C ARG A 401 5.91 5.23 -25.07
N ALA A 402 4.89 4.38 -25.02
CA ALA A 402 4.54 3.49 -26.12
C ALA A 402 3.28 3.99 -26.83
N THR A 403 3.35 4.11 -28.15
CA THR A 403 2.17 4.39 -28.99
C THR A 403 1.57 3.09 -29.48
N LEU A 404 0.25 3.09 -29.70
CA LEU A 404 -0.46 1.95 -30.26
C LEU A 404 -0.93 2.25 -31.69
N ALA A 405 -0.91 1.22 -32.53
CA ALA A 405 -1.54 1.24 -33.84
C ALA A 405 -3.06 1.03 -33.69
N ALA A 406 -3.81 1.16 -34.78
CA ALA A 406 -5.26 0.99 -34.78
C ALA A 406 -5.75 -0.41 -34.39
N ASP A 407 -4.87 -1.42 -34.46
CA ASP A 407 -5.11 -2.79 -34.01
C ASP A 407 -4.64 -3.05 -32.57
N ASP A 408 -4.40 -1.98 -31.80
CA ASP A 408 -3.89 -1.96 -30.42
C ASP A 408 -2.49 -2.59 -30.23
N SER A 409 -1.80 -2.94 -31.31
CA SER A 409 -0.42 -3.40 -31.24
C SER A 409 0.54 -2.22 -31.05
N VAL A 410 1.67 -2.47 -30.38
CA VAL A 410 2.70 -1.44 -30.16
C VAL A 410 3.25 -0.94 -31.49
N ALA A 411 3.19 0.38 -31.70
CA ALA A 411 3.64 1.06 -32.90
C ALA A 411 5.01 1.71 -32.72
N THR A 412 5.25 2.38 -31.59
CA THR A 412 6.56 2.93 -31.21
C THR A 412 6.79 2.82 -29.71
N VAL A 413 8.04 2.71 -29.28
CA VAL A 413 8.47 2.79 -27.88
C VAL A 413 9.64 3.77 -27.81
N ASP A 414 9.48 4.85 -27.04
CA ASP A 414 10.47 5.91 -26.95
C ASP A 414 10.61 6.43 -25.52
N ALA A 415 11.86 6.67 -25.12
CA ALA A 415 12.15 7.54 -23.99
C ALA A 415 11.43 8.89 -24.19
N TRP A 416 10.59 9.26 -23.22
CA TRP A 416 9.76 10.46 -23.30
C TRP A 416 10.23 11.54 -22.34
N GLY A 417 10.56 11.19 -21.10
CA GLY A 417 11.08 12.14 -20.12
C GLY A 417 12.17 11.51 -19.25
N THR A 418 12.96 12.33 -18.58
CA THR A 418 14.04 11.89 -17.69
C THR A 418 14.00 12.63 -16.35
N ALA A 419 14.81 12.17 -15.40
CA ALA A 419 14.89 12.74 -14.04
C ALA A 419 13.59 12.63 -13.21
N PHE A 420 12.73 11.67 -13.54
CA PHE A 420 11.64 11.19 -12.68
C PHE A 420 12.21 10.27 -11.59
N SER A 421 13.02 10.82 -10.70
CA SER A 421 13.81 10.06 -9.72
C SER A 421 12.96 9.10 -8.89
N ALA A 422 13.38 7.83 -8.80
CA ALA A 422 12.74 6.78 -8.02
C ALA A 422 11.25 6.60 -8.35
N ASN A 423 10.87 6.71 -9.63
CA ASN A 423 9.49 6.51 -10.08
C ASN A 423 8.99 5.12 -9.69
N VAL A 424 7.83 5.05 -9.04
CA VAL A 424 7.18 3.78 -8.67
C VAL A 424 5.78 3.65 -9.24
N ASP A 425 5.11 4.76 -9.54
CA ASP A 425 3.74 4.73 -10.04
C ASP A 425 3.37 5.95 -10.90
N MET A 426 2.35 5.81 -11.74
CA MET A 426 1.85 6.85 -12.66
C MET A 426 0.34 6.77 -12.84
N ALA A 427 -0.32 7.92 -12.95
CA ALA A 427 -1.78 7.99 -13.14
C ALA A 427 -2.18 9.26 -13.90
N VAL A 428 -3.31 9.21 -14.60
CA VAL A 428 -3.96 10.40 -15.16
C VAL A 428 -4.91 10.98 -14.11
N GLY A 429 -4.80 12.29 -13.84
CA GLY A 429 -5.61 12.95 -12.82
C GLY A 429 -6.96 13.47 -13.33
N PRO A 430 -7.85 13.89 -12.41
CA PRO A 430 -9.14 14.52 -12.72
C PRO A 430 -9.04 15.75 -13.63
N ASP A 431 -7.91 16.45 -13.58
CA ASP A 431 -7.61 17.61 -14.39
C ASP A 431 -7.03 17.26 -15.78
N GLY A 432 -6.89 15.97 -16.10
CA GLY A 432 -6.32 15.44 -17.33
C GLY A 432 -4.79 15.47 -17.41
N ALA A 433 -4.10 15.87 -16.33
CA ALA A 433 -2.64 15.87 -16.28
C ALA A 433 -2.08 14.46 -16.03
N LEU A 434 -0.84 14.22 -16.45
CA LEU A 434 -0.11 13.00 -16.11
C LEU A 434 0.62 13.21 -14.78
N TYR A 435 0.40 12.32 -13.82
CA TYR A 435 1.05 12.32 -12.52
C TYR A 435 2.05 11.17 -12.42
N SER A 436 3.14 11.39 -11.69
CA SER A 436 4.09 10.35 -11.31
C SER A 436 4.47 10.47 -9.84
N LEU A 437 4.74 9.32 -9.22
CA LEU A 437 5.08 9.19 -7.81
C LEU A 437 6.53 8.72 -7.65
N GLY A 438 7.28 9.42 -6.82
CA GLY A 438 8.63 9.02 -6.41
C GLY A 438 8.64 8.30 -5.06
N TYR A 439 9.36 7.18 -4.96
CA TYR A 439 9.50 6.39 -3.73
C TYR A 439 10.14 7.18 -2.59
N THR A 440 11.22 7.90 -2.88
CA THR A 440 11.95 8.72 -1.91
C THR A 440 11.52 10.19 -1.99
N ASN A 441 11.58 10.87 -0.85
CA ASN A 441 11.32 12.32 -0.68
C ASN A 441 9.85 12.75 -0.85
N GLY A 442 8.92 11.81 -0.99
CA GLY A 442 7.48 12.08 -1.03
C GLY A 442 7.08 13.03 -2.16
N VAL A 443 7.68 12.82 -3.34
CA VAL A 443 7.52 13.70 -4.51
C VAL A 443 6.39 13.20 -5.41
N ILE A 444 5.47 14.09 -5.75
CA ILE A 444 4.45 13.91 -6.79
C ILE A 444 4.71 14.94 -7.88
N ARG A 445 4.95 14.48 -9.10
CA ARG A 445 5.16 15.37 -10.26
C ARG A 445 3.93 15.36 -11.14
N ARG A 446 3.45 16.55 -11.48
CA ARG A 446 2.34 16.79 -12.39
C ARG A 446 2.88 17.33 -13.71
N VAL A 447 2.50 16.72 -14.83
CA VAL A 447 2.94 17.14 -16.18
C VAL A 447 1.76 17.59 -17.01
N THR A 448 1.86 18.77 -17.60
CA THR A 448 0.83 19.38 -18.47
C THR A 448 1.44 20.01 -19.72
N PRO A 449 0.69 20.14 -20.82
CA PRO A 449 1.14 20.91 -21.98
C PRO A 449 1.31 22.40 -21.63
N THR A 450 2.29 23.08 -22.23
CA THR A 450 2.55 24.51 -22.01
C THR A 450 1.54 25.42 -22.71
N ALA A 451 0.96 24.97 -23.83
CA ALA A 451 -0.03 25.72 -24.59
C ALA A 451 -1.07 24.76 -25.18
N THR A 452 -2.29 24.77 -24.64
CA THR A 452 -3.38 23.88 -25.07
C THR A 452 -4.38 24.52 -26.01
N GLY A 453 -4.47 25.86 -26.02
CA GLY A 453 -5.66 26.58 -26.48
C GLY A 453 -6.88 26.28 -25.61
N GLN A 454 -8.00 26.97 -25.86
CA GLN A 454 -9.24 26.71 -25.16
C GLN A 454 -9.93 25.46 -25.74
N LYS A 455 -10.29 24.51 -24.87
CA LYS A 455 -10.99 23.27 -25.23
C LYS A 455 -11.67 22.66 -24.01
N LEU A 456 -12.55 21.68 -24.26
CA LEU A 456 -13.03 20.76 -23.25
C LEU A 456 -11.89 19.82 -22.82
N VAL A 457 -11.68 19.70 -21.51
CA VAL A 457 -10.77 18.74 -20.91
C VAL A 457 -11.61 17.70 -20.18
N VAL A 458 -11.61 16.49 -20.71
CA VAL A 458 -12.33 15.33 -20.17
C VAL A 458 -11.30 14.29 -19.72
N SER A 459 -11.47 13.76 -18.51
CA SER A 459 -10.61 12.71 -17.94
C SER A 459 -11.46 11.50 -17.55
N GLY A 460 -11.05 10.30 -17.95
CA GLY A 460 -11.87 9.09 -17.91
C GLY A 460 -12.74 8.97 -19.16
N LEU A 461 -12.11 8.70 -20.32
CA LEU A 461 -12.79 8.56 -21.61
C LEU A 461 -13.36 7.16 -21.83
N HIS A 462 -12.86 6.16 -21.11
CA HIS A 462 -13.41 4.81 -21.13
C HIS A 462 -13.71 4.38 -19.69
N LEU A 463 -14.98 4.44 -19.30
CA LEU A 463 -15.43 4.07 -17.97
C LEU A 463 -16.02 2.67 -17.96
N ARG A 464 -15.86 2.01 -16.83
CA ARG A 464 -16.62 0.81 -16.49
C ARG A 464 -17.48 1.06 -15.28
N VAL A 465 -18.72 0.59 -15.32
CA VAL A 465 -19.69 0.77 -14.24
C VAL A 465 -20.37 -0.57 -13.96
N MET A 466 -20.42 -0.99 -12.70
CA MET A 466 -21.21 -2.18 -12.33
C MET A 466 -22.69 -1.90 -12.60
N GLU A 467 -23.45 -2.88 -13.10
CA GLU A 467 -24.92 -2.82 -13.10
C GLU A 467 -25.47 -2.51 -11.69
N GLY A 468 -26.50 -1.67 -11.63
CA GLY A 468 -27.02 -1.12 -10.37
C GLY A 468 -26.04 -0.16 -9.64
N GLY A 469 -24.90 0.13 -10.24
CA GLY A 469 -23.80 0.91 -9.68
C GLY A 469 -23.62 2.29 -10.32
N ARG A 470 -22.54 2.97 -9.91
CA ARG A 470 -22.19 4.31 -10.40
C ARG A 470 -20.69 4.45 -10.64
N ALA A 471 -20.35 5.22 -11.66
CA ALA A 471 -18.98 5.64 -11.96
C ALA A 471 -18.95 7.14 -12.29
N ALA A 472 -17.78 7.78 -12.17
CA ALA A 472 -17.63 9.21 -12.41
C ALA A 472 -16.49 9.52 -13.38
N PHE A 473 -16.68 10.57 -14.18
CA PHE A 473 -15.62 11.21 -14.97
C PHE A 473 -15.63 12.72 -14.75
N PHE A 474 -14.58 13.39 -15.23
CA PHE A 474 -14.34 14.79 -14.94
C PHE A 474 -14.33 15.64 -16.19
N VAL A 475 -14.89 16.86 -16.08
CA VAL A 475 -14.90 17.87 -17.13
C VAL A 475 -14.38 19.20 -16.58
N ARG A 476 -13.48 19.86 -17.31
CA ARG A 476 -13.10 21.26 -17.09
C ARG A 476 -12.80 21.96 -18.41
N LEU A 477 -12.49 23.24 -18.36
CA LEU A 477 -11.93 23.96 -19.50
C LEU A 477 -10.41 24.02 -19.42
N ALA A 478 -9.76 24.15 -20.56
CA ALA A 478 -8.31 24.26 -20.65
C ALA A 478 -7.78 25.66 -20.27
N GLN A 479 -8.58 26.71 -20.44
CA GLN A 479 -8.27 28.11 -20.16
C GLN A 479 -9.50 28.85 -19.58
N ALA A 480 -9.25 30.00 -18.95
CA ALA A 480 -10.31 30.90 -18.50
C ALA A 480 -11.14 31.39 -19.70
N PRO A 481 -12.48 31.18 -19.71
CA PRO A 481 -13.31 31.67 -20.80
C PRO A 481 -13.54 33.18 -20.67
N THR A 482 -13.93 33.86 -21.75
CA THR A 482 -14.25 35.30 -21.72
C THR A 482 -15.63 35.61 -21.14
N GLY A 483 -16.51 34.60 -21.06
CA GLY A 483 -17.81 34.64 -20.41
C GLY A 483 -18.20 33.24 -19.92
N PRO A 484 -19.36 33.07 -19.25
CA PRO A 484 -19.80 31.76 -18.80
C PRO A 484 -19.95 30.77 -19.96
N VAL A 485 -19.40 29.56 -19.81
CA VAL A 485 -19.55 28.46 -20.76
C VAL A 485 -20.45 27.40 -20.15
N THR A 486 -21.49 27.02 -20.86
CA THR A 486 -22.35 25.89 -20.49
C THR A 486 -21.91 24.65 -21.26
N VAL A 487 -21.58 23.59 -20.55
CA VAL A 487 -21.26 22.28 -21.13
C VAL A 487 -22.44 21.35 -20.90
N ARG A 488 -22.83 20.60 -21.93
CA ARG A 488 -23.89 19.59 -21.87
C ARG A 488 -23.30 18.20 -22.03
N VAL A 489 -23.78 17.27 -21.22
CA VAL A 489 -23.47 15.85 -21.34
C VAL A 489 -24.75 15.11 -21.65
N ALA A 490 -24.75 14.35 -22.74
CA ALA A 490 -25.89 13.56 -23.16
C ALA A 490 -25.43 12.22 -23.74
N ARG A 491 -26.22 11.17 -23.50
CA ARG A 491 -26.05 9.88 -24.18
C ARG A 491 -26.26 10.08 -25.69
N ALA A 492 -25.33 9.58 -26.49
CA ALA A 492 -25.43 9.58 -27.94
C ALA A 492 -26.55 8.63 -28.40
N MET A 493 -27.18 8.95 -29.54
CA MET A 493 -28.23 8.09 -30.11
C MET A 493 -27.68 6.69 -30.42
N GLY A 494 -28.44 5.66 -30.07
CA GLY A 494 -28.10 4.26 -30.35
C GLY A 494 -27.25 3.56 -29.29
N GLY A 495 -26.83 4.25 -28.21
CA GLY A 495 -26.27 3.60 -27.03
C GLY A 495 -27.34 2.95 -26.15
N SER A 496 -26.93 1.99 -25.30
CA SER A 496 -27.83 1.27 -24.39
C SER A 496 -28.67 2.21 -23.51
N GLU A 497 -29.92 1.83 -23.26
CA GLU A 497 -30.83 2.62 -22.43
C GLU A 497 -30.54 2.46 -20.93
N ASP A 498 -29.86 1.40 -20.55
CA ASP A 498 -29.49 1.05 -19.18
C ASP A 498 -28.41 1.97 -18.61
N LEU A 499 -27.68 2.68 -19.48
CA LEU A 499 -26.69 3.69 -19.08
C LEU A 499 -27.27 5.10 -19.13
N SER A 500 -27.27 5.82 -18.00
CA SER A 500 -27.79 7.21 -17.93
C SER A 500 -26.93 8.16 -17.10
N VAL A 501 -27.08 9.46 -17.36
CA VAL A 501 -26.42 10.52 -16.55
C VAL A 501 -27.20 10.72 -15.26
N ALA A 502 -26.68 10.20 -14.15
CA ALA A 502 -27.26 10.38 -12.82
C ALA A 502 -27.13 11.82 -12.30
N SER A 503 -25.99 12.46 -12.59
CA SER A 503 -25.73 13.86 -12.24
C SER A 503 -24.69 14.51 -13.17
N GLY A 504 -24.71 15.84 -13.28
CA GLY A 504 -23.75 16.57 -14.12
C GLY A 504 -24.12 16.68 -15.61
N ALA A 505 -25.39 16.45 -15.98
CA ALA A 505 -25.87 16.57 -17.37
C ALA A 505 -25.71 17.99 -17.95
N THR A 506 -25.61 19.01 -17.11
CA THR A 506 -25.26 20.38 -17.50
C THR A 506 -24.30 20.98 -16.48
N LEU A 507 -23.18 21.48 -16.96
CA LEU A 507 -22.10 22.08 -16.17
C LEU A 507 -21.92 23.54 -16.60
N THR A 508 -21.56 24.42 -15.68
CA THR A 508 -21.29 25.83 -15.99
C THR A 508 -19.91 26.22 -15.49
N PHE A 509 -19.11 26.79 -16.38
CA PHE A 509 -17.76 27.26 -16.08
C PHE A 509 -17.68 28.78 -16.23
N SER A 510 -17.14 29.43 -15.21
CA SER A 510 -16.88 30.87 -15.17
C SER A 510 -15.38 31.16 -15.34
N GLN A 511 -15.03 32.45 -15.45
CA GLN A 511 -13.65 32.93 -15.40
C GLN A 511 -12.86 32.50 -14.16
N SER A 512 -13.53 32.16 -13.05
CA SER A 512 -12.89 31.76 -11.79
C SER A 512 -12.96 30.24 -11.52
N SER A 513 -13.83 29.50 -12.21
CA SER A 513 -14.09 28.07 -11.95
C SER A 513 -13.68 27.16 -13.10
N TRP A 514 -13.24 27.71 -14.23
CA TRP A 514 -12.88 26.97 -15.45
C TRP A 514 -11.87 25.84 -15.25
N SER A 515 -10.92 26.01 -14.31
CA SER A 515 -9.85 25.07 -14.03
C SER A 515 -10.25 23.98 -13.05
N VAL A 516 -11.38 24.13 -12.37
CA VAL A 516 -11.89 23.18 -11.38
C VAL A 516 -12.58 22.02 -12.11
N PRO A 517 -12.08 20.78 -12.00
CA PRO A 517 -12.78 19.62 -12.52
C PRO A 517 -14.18 19.51 -11.89
N GLN A 518 -15.20 19.54 -12.73
CA GLN A 518 -16.58 19.25 -12.34
C GLN A 518 -16.90 17.80 -12.69
N VAL A 519 -17.70 17.17 -11.83
CA VAL A 519 -17.99 15.73 -11.88
C VAL A 519 -19.23 15.48 -12.72
N VAL A 520 -19.17 14.43 -13.52
CA VAL A 520 -20.34 13.81 -14.16
C VAL A 520 -20.44 12.38 -13.65
N THR A 521 -21.60 12.00 -13.14
CA THR A 521 -21.85 10.65 -12.63
C THR A 521 -22.74 9.89 -13.60
N ILE A 522 -22.28 8.73 -14.02
CA ILE A 522 -23.04 7.77 -14.81
C ILE A 522 -23.56 6.68 -13.87
N GLU A 523 -24.79 6.25 -14.10
CA GLU A 523 -25.38 5.09 -13.45
C GLU A 523 -25.78 4.05 -14.50
N ALA A 524 -25.68 2.79 -14.11
CA ALA A 524 -26.16 1.65 -14.88
C ALA A 524 -27.38 1.07 -14.18
N ALA A 525 -28.47 0.87 -14.92
CA ALA A 525 -29.58 0.04 -14.47
C ALA A 525 -29.10 -1.40 -14.30
N GLU A 526 -29.78 -2.14 -13.44
CA GLU A 526 -29.58 -3.59 -13.35
C GLU A 526 -30.58 -4.23 -14.31
N ASP A 527 -30.10 -5.04 -15.24
CA ASP A 527 -30.95 -5.86 -16.09
C ASP A 527 -30.83 -7.34 -15.70
N ALA A 528 -31.10 -8.28 -16.61
CA ALA A 528 -31.10 -9.70 -16.29
C ALA A 528 -30.32 -10.55 -17.29
N ASP A 529 -29.70 -9.95 -18.30
CA ASP A 529 -28.89 -10.71 -19.24
C ASP A 529 -27.43 -10.80 -18.78
N ALA A 530 -26.53 -11.21 -19.66
CA ALA A 530 -25.13 -11.47 -19.34
C ALA A 530 -24.19 -10.65 -20.24
N GLU A 531 -24.76 -9.77 -21.06
CA GLU A 531 -24.07 -9.02 -22.10
C GLU A 531 -23.76 -7.62 -21.59
N ALA A 532 -22.50 -7.21 -21.68
CA ALA A 532 -22.13 -5.87 -21.27
C ALA A 532 -22.78 -4.81 -22.18
N ASP A 533 -23.52 -3.88 -21.58
CA ASP A 533 -24.05 -2.71 -22.24
C ASP A 533 -22.96 -1.72 -22.59
N VAL A 534 -23.14 -1.04 -23.73
CA VAL A 534 -22.25 0.03 -24.15
C VAL A 534 -23.04 1.27 -24.54
N ALA A 535 -22.61 2.43 -24.04
CA ALA A 535 -23.11 3.73 -24.48
C ALA A 535 -21.98 4.75 -24.58
N THR A 536 -22.06 5.61 -25.60
CA THR A 536 -21.20 6.79 -25.71
C THR A 536 -21.94 8.00 -25.18
N PHE A 537 -21.29 8.83 -24.38
CA PHE A 537 -21.78 10.12 -23.91
C PHE A 537 -20.99 11.25 -24.57
N THR A 538 -21.71 12.17 -25.21
CA THR A 538 -21.13 13.35 -25.83
C THR A 538 -21.06 14.49 -24.83
N VAL A 539 -19.87 15.08 -24.66
CA VAL A 539 -19.60 16.28 -23.89
C VAL A 539 -19.44 17.43 -24.87
N SER A 540 -20.37 18.40 -24.84
CA SER A 540 -20.48 19.45 -25.85
C SER A 540 -20.60 20.84 -25.24
N ALA A 541 -20.06 21.84 -25.94
CA ALA A 541 -20.22 23.25 -25.58
C ALA A 541 -20.11 24.13 -26.82
N ASP A 542 -20.89 25.21 -26.87
CA ASP A 542 -20.92 26.11 -28.02
C ASP A 542 -19.52 26.65 -28.35
N GLY A 543 -19.10 26.46 -29.61
CA GLY A 543 -17.82 26.95 -30.11
C GLY A 543 -16.58 26.12 -29.69
N LEU A 544 -16.75 25.00 -28.99
CA LEU A 544 -15.70 24.04 -28.69
C LEU A 544 -15.95 22.72 -29.44
N ALA A 545 -14.88 21.96 -29.69
CA ALA A 545 -15.02 20.62 -30.24
C ALA A 545 -15.61 19.66 -29.19
N ASP A 546 -16.55 18.83 -29.61
CA ASP A 546 -17.16 17.81 -28.76
C ASP A 546 -16.13 16.74 -28.38
N GLU A 547 -16.28 16.18 -27.18
CA GLU A 547 -15.53 15.03 -26.70
C GLU A 547 -16.48 13.88 -26.38
N ALA A 548 -15.98 12.65 -26.46
CA ALA A 548 -16.76 11.44 -26.24
C ALA A 548 -16.21 10.64 -25.06
N VAL A 549 -17.13 10.11 -24.24
CA VAL A 549 -16.85 9.16 -23.17
C VAL A 549 -17.58 7.86 -23.49
N GLU A 550 -16.85 6.77 -23.67
CA GLU A 550 -17.41 5.43 -23.81
C GLU A 550 -17.59 4.81 -22.41
N VAL A 551 -18.77 4.26 -22.16
CA VAL A 551 -19.09 3.59 -20.90
C VAL A 551 -19.55 2.18 -21.23
N THR A 552 -18.98 1.21 -20.52
CA THR A 552 -19.34 -0.20 -20.62
C THR A 552 -19.78 -0.71 -19.25
N THR A 553 -20.88 -1.48 -19.19
CA THR A 553 -21.26 -2.11 -17.92
C THR A 553 -20.33 -3.27 -17.57
N ILE A 554 -20.19 -3.52 -16.28
CA ILE A 554 -19.66 -4.77 -15.74
C ILE A 554 -20.85 -5.55 -15.24
N ASP A 555 -21.09 -6.67 -15.90
CA ASP A 555 -22.20 -7.55 -15.60
C ASP A 555 -22.11 -8.12 -14.18
N ASN A 556 -23.21 -8.10 -13.44
CA ASN A 556 -23.27 -8.71 -12.11
C ASN A 556 -24.42 -9.71 -11.89
N ASN A 557 -25.13 -10.07 -12.95
CA ASN A 557 -26.37 -10.83 -12.91
C ASN A 557 -26.21 -12.35 -12.74
N ALA A 558 -24.97 -12.83 -12.63
CA ALA A 558 -24.71 -14.21 -12.27
C ALA A 558 -25.21 -14.51 -10.83
N PRO A 559 -26.10 -15.51 -10.62
CA PRO A 559 -26.53 -15.90 -9.29
C PRO A 559 -25.33 -16.26 -8.41
N ARG A 560 -25.24 -15.69 -7.22
CA ARG A 560 -24.16 -15.97 -6.27
C ARG A 560 -24.68 -16.75 -5.08
N LEU A 561 -23.85 -17.64 -4.54
CA LEU A 561 -24.14 -18.32 -3.29
C LEU A 561 -24.11 -17.32 -2.12
N VAL A 562 -25.19 -17.29 -1.35
CA VAL A 562 -25.34 -16.49 -0.12
C VAL A 562 -25.37 -17.43 1.07
N LEU A 563 -24.44 -17.23 2.01
CA LEU A 563 -24.28 -18.06 3.21
C LEU A 563 -24.70 -17.28 4.46
N SER A 564 -25.36 -17.94 5.41
CA SER A 564 -25.68 -17.31 6.71
C SER A 564 -24.45 -17.04 7.57
N THR A 565 -23.37 -17.80 7.37
CA THR A 565 -22.07 -17.64 8.00
C THR A 565 -20.98 -18.27 7.12
N THR A 566 -19.75 -17.78 7.25
CA THR A 566 -18.55 -18.40 6.65
C THR A 566 -17.72 -19.18 7.68
N ARG A 567 -18.13 -19.17 8.95
CA ARG A 567 -17.52 -19.94 10.04
C ARG A 567 -18.56 -20.66 10.88
N VAL A 568 -18.30 -21.92 11.23
CA VAL A 568 -19.20 -22.74 12.03
C VAL A 568 -18.39 -23.47 13.10
N SER A 569 -18.73 -23.27 14.38
CA SER A 569 -18.21 -24.09 15.47
C SER A 569 -19.09 -25.32 15.63
N VAL A 570 -18.52 -26.51 15.46
CA VAL A 570 -19.21 -27.80 15.55
C VAL A 570 -18.76 -28.47 16.85
N PRO A 571 -19.64 -28.66 17.85
CA PRO A 571 -19.26 -29.41 19.04
C PRO A 571 -18.82 -30.82 18.67
N GLU A 572 -17.74 -31.31 19.29
CA GLU A 572 -17.28 -32.69 19.17
C GLU A 572 -18.41 -33.69 19.51
N GLY A 573 -18.53 -34.76 18.73
CA GLY A 573 -19.64 -35.71 18.78
C GLY A 573 -21.02 -35.13 18.40
N GLY A 574 -21.09 -33.82 18.12
CA GLY A 574 -22.29 -33.03 17.92
C GLY A 574 -22.51 -32.59 16.48
N THR A 575 -23.43 -31.63 16.32
CA THR A 575 -23.81 -31.08 15.01
C THR A 575 -24.00 -29.58 15.09
N ALA A 576 -23.71 -28.87 14.00
CA ALA A 576 -24.03 -27.47 13.83
C ALA A 576 -24.55 -27.21 12.41
N THR A 577 -25.18 -26.05 12.19
CA THR A 577 -25.86 -25.75 10.92
C THR A 577 -25.51 -24.39 10.36
N PHE A 578 -25.59 -24.26 9.04
CA PHE A 578 -25.62 -22.97 8.33
C PHE A 578 -26.61 -23.04 7.17
N ASP A 579 -27.07 -21.88 6.70
CA ASP A 579 -28.02 -21.80 5.60
C ASP A 579 -27.37 -21.27 4.31
N VAL A 580 -27.92 -21.73 3.19
CA VAL A 580 -27.49 -21.40 1.82
C VAL A 580 -28.68 -20.89 1.02
N SER A 581 -28.49 -19.84 0.24
CA SER A 581 -29.45 -19.35 -0.77
C SER A 581 -28.70 -18.78 -1.98
N LEU A 582 -29.43 -18.28 -2.98
CA LEU A 582 -28.86 -17.53 -4.09
C LEU A 582 -29.15 -16.03 -3.94
N SER A 583 -28.25 -15.18 -4.43
CA SER A 583 -28.40 -13.71 -4.42
C SER A 583 -29.41 -13.21 -5.43
N GLN A 584 -29.64 -13.97 -6.51
CA GLN A 584 -30.55 -13.64 -7.59
C GLN A 584 -31.24 -14.89 -8.14
N ARG A 585 -32.33 -14.65 -8.88
CA ARG A 585 -33.13 -15.69 -9.53
C ARG A 585 -32.32 -16.36 -10.64
N PRO A 586 -32.06 -17.69 -10.59
CA PRO A 586 -31.36 -18.36 -11.67
C PRO A 586 -32.26 -18.50 -12.90
N SER A 587 -31.66 -18.53 -14.09
CA SER A 587 -32.38 -18.68 -15.38
C SER A 587 -32.96 -20.08 -15.58
N SER A 588 -32.40 -21.10 -14.92
CA SER A 588 -32.92 -22.46 -14.83
C SER A 588 -32.72 -23.03 -13.42
N ASN A 589 -33.23 -24.24 -13.16
CA ASN A 589 -32.94 -24.91 -11.89
C ASN A 589 -31.43 -25.19 -11.78
N VAL A 590 -30.86 -24.94 -10.61
CA VAL A 590 -29.45 -25.18 -10.30
C VAL A 590 -29.34 -26.08 -9.07
N THR A 591 -28.24 -26.84 -9.01
CA THR A 591 -27.91 -27.69 -7.87
C THR A 591 -26.60 -27.22 -7.27
N VAL A 592 -26.62 -26.93 -5.97
CA VAL A 592 -25.43 -26.65 -5.16
C VAL A 592 -24.95 -27.96 -4.57
N THR A 593 -23.67 -28.29 -4.71
CA THR A 593 -23.01 -29.38 -3.99
C THR A 593 -22.25 -28.82 -2.80
N VAL A 594 -22.31 -29.47 -1.65
CA VAL A 594 -21.57 -29.11 -0.44
C VAL A 594 -20.69 -30.28 -0.05
N ALA A 595 -19.37 -30.06 -0.02
CA ALA A 595 -18.40 -31.11 0.29
C ALA A 595 -17.23 -30.55 1.10
N ARG A 596 -16.66 -31.37 1.98
CA ARG A 596 -15.35 -31.08 2.58
C ARG A 596 -14.27 -31.15 1.50
N THR A 597 -13.45 -30.12 1.42
CA THR A 597 -12.37 -30.00 0.43
C THR A 597 -10.98 -29.93 1.05
N GLN A 598 -10.85 -29.47 2.31
CA GLN A 598 -9.59 -29.46 3.05
C GLN A 598 -9.82 -29.69 4.55
N GLY A 599 -8.72 -29.97 5.26
CA GLY A 599 -8.70 -30.05 6.72
C GLY A 599 -9.22 -31.37 7.28
N ASP A 600 -9.65 -31.34 8.53
CA ASP A 600 -9.91 -32.54 9.33
C ASP A 600 -10.98 -33.47 8.73
N GLU A 601 -10.76 -34.78 8.81
CA GLU A 601 -11.74 -35.77 8.34
C GLU A 601 -12.90 -35.97 9.31
N ASP A 602 -12.72 -35.58 10.57
CA ASP A 602 -13.73 -35.71 11.62
C ASP A 602 -14.93 -34.79 11.40
N ILE A 603 -14.74 -33.69 10.66
CA ILE A 603 -15.83 -32.82 10.24
C ILE A 603 -16.44 -33.29 8.91
N THR A 604 -17.71 -33.70 8.94
CA THR A 604 -18.45 -34.21 7.78
C THR A 604 -19.77 -33.47 7.54
N VAL A 605 -20.28 -33.53 6.31
CA VAL A 605 -21.62 -33.02 5.95
C VAL A 605 -22.66 -34.09 6.27
N GLU A 606 -23.37 -33.96 7.39
CA GLU A 606 -24.42 -34.90 7.80
C GLU A 606 -25.67 -34.79 6.92
N SER A 607 -26.09 -33.56 6.59
CA SER A 607 -27.23 -33.32 5.70
C SER A 607 -27.05 -32.05 4.87
N GLY A 608 -27.69 -31.98 3.70
CA GLY A 608 -27.54 -30.84 2.79
C GLY A 608 -26.34 -30.90 1.84
N ALA A 609 -25.75 -32.08 1.63
CA ALA A 609 -24.66 -32.29 0.66
C ALA A 609 -25.04 -31.90 -0.79
N THR A 610 -26.34 -31.88 -1.11
CA THR A 610 -26.86 -31.30 -2.36
C THR A 610 -28.12 -30.46 -2.08
N LEU A 611 -28.20 -29.26 -2.67
CA LEU A 611 -29.32 -28.33 -2.50
C LEU A 611 -29.83 -27.90 -3.89
N SER A 612 -31.13 -28.09 -4.15
CA SER A 612 -31.75 -27.66 -5.42
C SER A 612 -32.44 -26.31 -5.28
N PHE A 613 -32.05 -25.35 -6.12
CA PHE A 613 -32.69 -24.05 -6.27
C PHE A 613 -33.34 -23.93 -7.65
N THR A 614 -34.49 -23.28 -7.68
CA THR A 614 -35.37 -23.10 -8.83
C THR A 614 -35.66 -21.62 -9.00
N THR A 615 -36.26 -21.26 -10.13
CA THR A 615 -36.68 -19.87 -10.37
C THR A 615 -37.69 -19.36 -9.34
N SER A 616 -38.33 -20.21 -8.53
CA SER A 616 -39.33 -19.81 -7.52
C SER A 616 -38.87 -19.91 -6.06
N ASN A 617 -37.75 -20.58 -5.76
CA ASN A 617 -37.27 -20.81 -4.37
C ASN A 617 -35.80 -20.41 -4.15
N TRP A 618 -35.17 -19.75 -5.11
CA TRP A 618 -33.76 -19.36 -5.08
C TRP A 618 -33.34 -18.55 -3.85
N SER A 619 -34.22 -17.67 -3.37
CA SER A 619 -34.00 -16.81 -2.21
C SER A 619 -34.44 -17.43 -0.89
N THR A 620 -35.02 -18.64 -0.91
CA THR A 620 -35.42 -19.34 0.32
C THR A 620 -34.20 -20.06 0.90
N PRO A 621 -33.73 -19.70 2.11
CA PRO A 621 -32.58 -20.36 2.72
C PRO A 621 -32.81 -21.86 2.90
N LYS A 622 -31.78 -22.66 2.62
CA LYS A 622 -31.75 -24.12 2.80
C LYS A 622 -30.61 -24.49 3.72
N THR A 623 -30.91 -25.28 4.74
CA THR A 623 -29.97 -25.64 5.80
C THR A 623 -29.05 -26.78 5.39
N VAL A 624 -27.78 -26.63 5.75
CA VAL A 624 -26.74 -27.68 5.75
C VAL A 624 -26.41 -28.00 7.20
N THR A 625 -26.29 -29.28 7.52
CA THR A 625 -25.89 -29.77 8.84
C THR A 625 -24.51 -30.40 8.75
N LEU A 626 -23.58 -29.88 9.55
CA LEU A 626 -22.25 -30.44 9.76
C LEU A 626 -22.25 -31.28 11.05
N ARG A 627 -21.38 -32.28 11.08
CA ARG A 627 -21.11 -33.14 12.24
C ARG A 627 -19.61 -33.21 12.46
N ALA A 628 -19.18 -33.08 13.70
CA ALA A 628 -17.84 -33.47 14.13
C ALA A 628 -17.92 -34.89 14.72
N ALA A 629 -16.93 -35.73 14.43
CA ALA A 629 -16.80 -37.03 15.07
C ALA A 629 -16.44 -36.84 16.55
N GLN A 630 -16.32 -37.93 17.29
CA GLN A 630 -15.69 -37.89 18.60
C GLN A 630 -14.32 -38.54 18.43
N ASP A 631 -13.28 -37.88 18.89
CA ASP A 631 -11.96 -38.48 19.00
C ASP A 631 -11.46 -38.47 20.44
N ALA A 632 -10.14 -38.47 20.66
CA ALA A 632 -9.55 -38.64 21.98
C ALA A 632 -8.32 -37.73 22.17
N ASP A 633 -8.16 -36.69 21.35
CA ASP A 633 -7.07 -35.74 21.50
C ASP A 633 -7.52 -34.45 22.21
N ASN A 634 -6.81 -33.35 22.02
CA ASN A 634 -7.15 -32.09 22.67
C ASN A 634 -7.02 -30.90 21.72
N VAL A 635 -6.98 -31.20 20.42
CA VAL A 635 -6.67 -30.31 19.32
C VAL A 635 -7.93 -30.11 18.49
N ASP A 636 -8.45 -28.89 18.52
CA ASP A 636 -9.55 -28.50 17.65
C ASP A 636 -9.24 -28.81 16.17
N GLY A 637 -10.00 -29.74 15.58
CA GLY A 637 -10.01 -30.02 14.16
C GLY A 637 -10.55 -28.83 13.35
N VAL A 638 -9.96 -28.54 12.20
CA VAL A 638 -10.47 -27.49 11.29
C VAL A 638 -10.63 -28.06 9.89
N ALA A 639 -11.81 -27.88 9.30
CA ALA A 639 -12.13 -28.31 7.95
C ALA A 639 -12.71 -27.17 7.10
N ILE A 640 -12.43 -27.21 5.79
CA ILE A 640 -13.02 -26.29 4.81
C ILE A 640 -14.08 -27.04 4.01
N LEU A 641 -15.30 -26.53 4.02
CA LEU A 641 -16.44 -27.04 3.26
C LEU A 641 -16.65 -26.12 2.05
N THR A 642 -16.57 -26.66 0.84
CA THR A 642 -16.84 -25.92 -0.40
C THR A 642 -18.25 -26.19 -0.90
N LEU A 643 -18.96 -25.10 -1.20
CA LEU A 643 -20.25 -25.04 -1.86
C LEU A 643 -20.06 -24.63 -3.31
N ALA A 644 -20.50 -25.43 -4.26
CA ALA A 644 -20.27 -25.19 -5.68
C ALA A 644 -21.53 -25.40 -6.52
N ILE A 645 -21.69 -24.58 -7.55
CA ILE A 645 -22.65 -24.80 -8.63
C ILE A 645 -21.83 -24.91 -9.92
N PRO A 646 -22.08 -25.90 -10.79
CA PRO A 646 -21.42 -25.96 -12.08
C PRO A 646 -21.59 -24.64 -12.86
N GLY A 647 -20.47 -23.99 -13.19
CA GLY A 647 -20.47 -22.75 -13.97
C GLY A 647 -20.69 -21.45 -13.19
N LEU A 648 -20.88 -21.49 -11.86
CA LEU A 648 -20.93 -20.28 -11.01
C LEU A 648 -19.93 -20.37 -9.88
N ASP A 649 -19.45 -19.25 -9.37
CA ASP A 649 -18.42 -19.16 -8.33
C ASP A 649 -18.75 -19.95 -7.05
N ALA A 650 -17.78 -20.72 -6.56
CA ALA A 650 -17.89 -21.49 -5.33
C ALA A 650 -17.71 -20.62 -4.07
N ARG A 651 -18.20 -21.09 -2.92
CA ARG A 651 -18.01 -20.46 -1.61
C ARG A 651 -17.50 -21.48 -0.61
N SER A 652 -16.78 -21.00 0.40
CA SER A 652 -16.25 -21.86 1.47
C SER A 652 -16.80 -21.48 2.84
N VAL A 653 -16.97 -22.48 3.69
CA VAL A 653 -17.25 -22.35 5.13
C VAL A 653 -16.12 -23.06 5.88
N GLU A 654 -15.47 -22.34 6.79
CA GLU A 654 -14.52 -22.92 7.75
C GLU A 654 -15.31 -23.48 8.93
N ALA A 655 -15.18 -24.77 9.16
CA ALA A 655 -15.74 -25.43 10.31
C ALA A 655 -14.63 -25.75 11.31
N THR A 656 -14.82 -25.35 12.56
CA THR A 656 -13.92 -25.65 13.67
C THR A 656 -14.65 -26.59 14.61
N GLU A 657 -14.06 -27.75 14.82
CA GLU A 657 -14.46 -28.66 15.87
C GLU A 657 -14.13 -28.05 17.23
N VAL A 658 -15.12 -28.04 18.11
CA VAL A 658 -14.92 -27.58 19.49
C VAL A 658 -14.80 -28.83 20.34
N ASP A 659 -13.56 -29.14 20.67
CA ASP A 659 -13.14 -30.31 21.44
C ASP A 659 -13.72 -30.28 22.86
N ASP A 660 -14.25 -31.43 23.29
CA ASP A 660 -14.87 -31.61 24.60
C ASP A 660 -14.03 -32.47 25.56
N ASP A 661 -12.84 -32.87 25.14
CA ASP A 661 -11.94 -33.73 25.90
C ASP A 661 -11.31 -33.00 27.10
N PRO A 662 -11.12 -33.72 28.24
CA PRO A 662 -10.54 -33.14 29.44
C PRO A 662 -9.09 -32.67 29.23
N LEU A 663 -8.88 -31.35 29.25
CA LEU A 663 -7.57 -30.72 29.14
C LEU A 663 -7.07 -30.26 30.51
N ALA A 664 -5.96 -30.83 30.97
CA ALA A 664 -5.27 -30.38 32.18
C ALA A 664 -4.88 -28.89 32.06
N PRO A 665 -4.97 -28.10 33.15
CA PRO A 665 -4.75 -26.68 33.06
C PRO A 665 -3.29 -26.36 32.74
N VAL A 666 -3.04 -25.35 31.92
CA VAL A 666 -1.71 -24.83 31.58
C VAL A 666 -1.71 -23.32 31.77
N ILE A 667 -0.77 -22.81 32.57
CA ILE A 667 -0.60 -21.37 32.79
C ILE A 667 0.23 -20.78 31.63
N SER A 668 -0.29 -19.74 31.01
CA SER A 668 0.36 -19.02 29.90
C SER A 668 0.90 -17.65 30.30
N SER A 669 0.45 -17.08 31.41
CA SER A 669 0.86 -15.76 31.89
C SER A 669 2.25 -15.77 32.54
N THR A 670 2.96 -14.65 32.48
CA THR A 670 4.25 -14.44 33.16
C THR A 670 4.04 -13.50 34.37
N PRO A 671 4.56 -13.84 35.56
CA PRO A 671 4.27 -13.08 36.78
C PRO A 671 4.98 -11.72 36.83
N VAL A 672 4.29 -10.73 37.40
CA VAL A 672 4.90 -9.46 37.79
C VAL A 672 5.68 -9.70 39.10
N THR A 673 7.01 -9.65 39.06
CA THR A 673 7.87 -10.03 40.20
C THR A 673 8.33 -8.86 41.05
N THR A 674 7.78 -7.67 40.83
CA THR A 674 8.09 -6.47 41.61
C THR A 674 6.81 -5.82 42.16
N ALA A 675 6.87 -5.33 43.38
CA ALA A 675 5.82 -4.52 44.00
C ALA A 675 6.45 -3.35 44.77
N VAL A 676 5.63 -2.38 45.17
CA VAL A 676 6.05 -1.21 45.95
C VAL A 676 5.22 -1.13 47.21
N ALA A 677 5.86 -0.93 48.36
CA ALA A 677 5.19 -0.84 49.65
C ALA A 677 4.18 0.33 49.66
N GLY A 678 2.92 0.05 49.99
CA GLY A 678 1.82 1.01 49.99
C GLY A 678 0.99 1.02 48.71
N ALA A 679 1.51 0.48 47.60
CA ALA A 679 0.82 0.46 46.31
C ALA A 679 0.07 -0.86 46.06
N PRO A 680 -1.06 -0.86 45.33
CA PRO A 680 -1.76 -2.07 44.97
C PRO A 680 -0.99 -2.86 43.90
N TYR A 681 -0.58 -4.07 44.24
CA TYR A 681 -0.09 -5.10 43.33
C TYR A 681 -1.26 -5.87 42.72
N ARG A 682 -1.19 -6.06 41.39
CA ARG A 682 -2.14 -6.87 40.61
C ARG A 682 -1.39 -7.76 39.63
N TYR A 683 -1.86 -9.00 39.47
CA TYR A 683 -1.35 -9.91 38.45
C TYR A 683 -2.45 -10.88 38.03
N ASP A 684 -2.79 -10.88 36.75
CA ASP A 684 -3.76 -11.81 36.16
C ASP A 684 -3.06 -13.11 35.77
N VAL A 685 -3.38 -14.19 36.48
CA VAL A 685 -2.91 -15.52 36.12
C VAL A 685 -3.81 -16.06 35.02
N GLU A 686 -3.27 -16.19 33.81
CA GLU A 686 -3.98 -16.73 32.67
C GLU A 686 -3.66 -18.21 32.52
N ALA A 687 -4.70 -19.03 32.38
CA ALA A 687 -4.55 -20.45 32.15
C ALA A 687 -5.68 -20.99 31.28
N VAL A 688 -5.35 -21.97 30.45
CA VAL A 688 -6.31 -22.71 29.63
C VAL A 688 -6.48 -24.12 30.19
N GLY A 689 -7.70 -24.65 30.15
CA GLY A 689 -8.02 -26.02 30.57
C GLY A 689 -9.51 -26.31 30.38
N ARG A 690 -9.84 -27.60 30.28
CA ARG A 690 -11.23 -28.10 30.17
C ARG A 690 -11.47 -29.17 31.24
N PRO A 691 -12.42 -28.98 32.18
CA PRO A 691 -13.29 -27.82 32.38
C PRO A 691 -12.52 -26.51 32.68
N ALA A 692 -13.24 -25.37 32.70
CA ALA A 692 -12.64 -24.07 33.00
C ALA A 692 -11.83 -24.10 34.31
N PRO A 693 -10.58 -23.60 34.32
CA PRO A 693 -9.73 -23.68 35.50
C PRO A 693 -10.20 -22.80 36.66
N THR A 694 -9.84 -23.22 37.87
CA THR A 694 -9.98 -22.45 39.11
C THR A 694 -8.60 -22.17 39.69
N TYR A 695 -8.46 -20.99 40.28
CA TYR A 695 -7.18 -20.45 40.71
C TYR A 695 -7.09 -20.39 42.24
N SER A 696 -5.92 -20.72 42.78
CA SER A 696 -5.67 -20.67 44.22
C SER A 696 -4.24 -20.30 44.55
N LEU A 697 -4.05 -19.55 45.64
CA LEU A 697 -2.73 -19.35 46.23
C LEU A 697 -2.46 -20.50 47.21
N THR A 698 -1.26 -21.06 47.15
CA THR A 698 -0.84 -22.17 48.01
C THR A 698 0.47 -21.83 48.72
N GLY A 699 0.82 -22.61 49.75
CA GLY A 699 1.97 -22.31 50.60
C GLY A 699 1.70 -21.19 51.60
N THR A 700 2.72 -20.39 51.91
CA THR A 700 2.62 -19.29 52.88
C THR A 700 2.15 -18.01 52.18
N VAL A 701 0.86 -17.70 52.31
CA VAL A 701 0.27 -16.50 51.68
C VAL A 701 0.40 -15.29 52.63
N PRO A 702 0.99 -14.16 52.20
CA PRO A 702 1.07 -12.94 53.00
C PRO A 702 -0.32 -12.43 53.40
N ARG A 703 -0.39 -11.78 54.56
CA ARG A 703 -1.62 -11.15 55.03
C ARG A 703 -2.10 -10.11 54.01
N GLY A 704 -3.36 -10.23 53.59
CA GLY A 704 -4.02 -9.32 52.65
C GLY A 704 -3.78 -9.63 51.17
N MET A 705 -2.99 -10.65 50.83
CA MET A 705 -2.87 -11.15 49.46
C MET A 705 -4.00 -12.14 49.18
N GLY A 706 -4.70 -11.96 48.07
CA GLY A 706 -5.77 -12.86 47.61
C GLY A 706 -5.69 -13.10 46.12
N ILE A 707 -6.33 -14.17 45.65
CA ILE A 707 -6.55 -14.46 44.23
C ILE A 707 -8.05 -14.69 44.01
N ASP A 708 -8.59 -14.13 42.93
CA ASP A 708 -9.94 -14.47 42.48
C ASP A 708 -9.94 -15.87 41.87
N ALA A 709 -10.77 -16.76 42.42
CA ALA A 709 -10.78 -18.16 42.03
C ALA A 709 -11.33 -18.42 40.62
N ALA A 710 -12.04 -17.46 40.03
CA ALA A 710 -12.62 -17.56 38.69
C ALA A 710 -11.78 -16.82 37.64
N THR A 711 -11.22 -15.66 37.99
CA THR A 711 -10.49 -14.81 37.02
C THR A 711 -8.97 -14.93 37.10
N GLY A 712 -8.42 -15.55 38.15
CA GLY A 712 -6.98 -15.66 38.34
C GLY A 712 -6.29 -14.35 38.77
N LEU A 713 -7.05 -13.29 39.03
CA LEU A 713 -6.52 -11.98 39.44
C LEU A 713 -6.00 -12.05 40.88
N ILE A 714 -4.69 -11.92 41.04
CA ILE A 714 -4.05 -11.69 42.34
C ILE A 714 -4.16 -10.21 42.68
N THR A 715 -4.57 -9.91 43.91
CA THR A 715 -4.53 -8.55 44.48
C THR A 715 -3.83 -8.54 45.81
N TRP A 716 -2.94 -7.58 46.03
CA TRP A 716 -2.24 -7.38 47.30
C TRP A 716 -1.79 -5.93 47.46
N THR A 717 -1.67 -5.43 48.69
CA THR A 717 -0.97 -4.16 48.97
C THR A 717 0.09 -4.44 50.02
N PRO A 718 1.37 -4.58 49.65
CA PRO A 718 2.44 -4.76 50.62
C PRO A 718 2.55 -3.54 51.55
N THR A 719 2.85 -3.77 52.82
CA THR A 719 3.00 -2.68 53.81
C THR A 719 4.46 -2.31 54.09
N ALA A 720 5.42 -3.08 53.57
CA ALA A 720 6.86 -2.86 53.78
C ALA A 720 7.67 -3.53 52.66
N ALA A 721 8.89 -3.05 52.43
CA ALA A 721 9.85 -3.67 51.53
C ALA A 721 10.30 -5.06 52.04
N GLY A 722 10.58 -5.96 51.11
CA GLY A 722 10.95 -7.35 51.40
C GLY A 722 10.65 -8.29 50.24
N THR A 723 10.87 -9.59 50.44
CA THR A 723 10.56 -10.62 49.43
C THR A 723 9.48 -11.56 49.92
N VAL A 724 8.62 -11.99 48.99
CA VAL A 724 7.56 -12.98 49.22
C VAL A 724 7.62 -14.02 48.11
N ASP A 725 7.63 -15.29 48.46
CA ASP A 725 7.40 -16.35 47.47
C ASP A 725 5.89 -16.56 47.28
N VAL A 726 5.44 -16.39 46.04
CA VAL A 726 4.04 -16.60 45.63
C VAL A 726 3.97 -17.91 44.85
N ARG A 727 3.08 -18.79 45.28
CA ARG A 727 2.78 -20.05 44.57
C ARG A 727 1.31 -20.08 44.19
N VAL A 728 1.06 -20.10 42.89
CA VAL A 728 -0.26 -20.28 42.30
C VAL A 728 -0.42 -21.74 41.90
N ARG A 729 -1.56 -22.33 42.29
CA ARG A 729 -2.03 -23.61 41.77
C ARG A 729 -3.32 -23.38 41.00
N VAL A 730 -3.34 -23.85 39.76
CA VAL A 730 -4.48 -23.80 38.86
C VAL A 730 -4.98 -25.22 38.63
N THR A 731 -6.25 -25.47 38.92
CA THR A 731 -6.87 -26.80 38.87
C THR A 731 -8.23 -26.74 38.19
N ASN A 732 -8.56 -27.76 37.40
CA ASN A 732 -9.90 -27.97 36.86
C ASN A 732 -10.43 -29.39 37.10
N GLY A 733 -9.75 -30.16 37.97
CA GLY A 733 -10.06 -31.57 38.21
C GLY A 733 -9.40 -32.56 37.23
N VAL A 734 -8.69 -32.09 36.20
CA VAL A 734 -7.88 -32.90 35.28
C VAL A 734 -6.40 -32.77 35.65
N ASN A 735 -5.68 -33.89 35.72
CA ASN A 735 -4.27 -33.91 36.12
C ASN A 735 -3.33 -33.81 34.91
N PRO A 736 -2.16 -33.15 35.05
CA PRO A 736 -1.67 -32.49 36.27
C PRO A 736 -2.25 -31.08 36.45
N ASP A 737 -2.36 -30.62 37.70
CA ASP A 737 -2.58 -29.19 37.95
C ASP A 737 -1.39 -28.38 37.42
N ALA A 738 -1.64 -27.16 36.95
CA ALA A 738 -0.57 -26.22 36.67
C ALA A 738 -0.16 -25.50 37.95
N GLU A 739 1.16 -25.40 38.15
CA GLU A 739 1.74 -24.59 39.21
C GLU A 739 2.63 -23.50 38.61
N GLN A 740 2.54 -22.30 39.19
CA GLN A 740 3.47 -21.21 38.92
C GLN A 740 4.02 -20.71 40.26
N THR A 741 5.34 -20.70 40.39
CA THR A 741 6.02 -20.15 41.59
C THR A 741 6.92 -19.01 41.17
N PHE A 742 6.87 -17.91 41.90
CA PHE A 742 7.74 -16.76 41.68
C PHE A 742 8.01 -16.00 42.97
N THR A 743 9.14 -15.31 43.02
CA THR A 743 9.49 -14.42 44.15
C THR A 743 9.09 -12.99 43.79
N LEU A 744 8.18 -12.41 44.56
CA LEU A 744 7.77 -11.03 44.50
C LEU A 744 8.71 -10.18 45.37
N THR A 745 9.46 -9.28 44.74
CA THR A 745 10.34 -8.32 45.45
C THR A 745 9.59 -7.01 45.64
N THR A 746 9.27 -6.70 46.89
CA THR A 746 8.70 -5.41 47.26
C THR A 746 9.81 -4.44 47.60
N LYS A 747 9.88 -3.31 46.90
CA LYS A 747 10.77 -2.19 47.27
C LYS A 747 10.02 -1.11 48.06
N ALA A 748 10.79 -0.23 48.69
CA ALA A 748 10.23 1.00 49.23
C ALA A 748 9.80 1.90 48.06
N ASP A 749 8.74 2.67 48.30
CA ASP A 749 8.24 3.70 47.39
C ASP A 749 9.30 4.79 47.17
N GLU A 750 9.49 5.17 45.91
CA GLU A 750 10.38 6.27 45.53
C GLU A 750 9.52 7.51 45.29
N ALA A 751 9.96 8.68 45.77
CA ALA A 751 9.20 9.90 45.53
C ALA A 751 9.14 10.22 44.03
N PRO A 752 8.02 10.77 43.52
CA PRO A 752 7.86 11.04 42.10
C PRO A 752 8.81 12.13 41.62
N GLN A 753 9.05 12.17 40.32
CA GLN A 753 9.78 13.26 39.68
C GLN A 753 8.80 14.15 38.90
N ALA A 754 8.67 15.41 39.35
CA ALA A 754 7.97 16.44 38.61
C ALA A 754 8.85 16.98 37.47
N ILE A 755 8.38 16.92 36.24
CA ILE A 755 9.06 17.50 35.07
C ILE A 755 8.16 18.58 34.49
N LEU A 756 8.49 19.85 34.74
CA LEU A 756 7.75 20.95 34.12
C LEU A 756 8.28 21.18 32.69
N THR A 757 7.51 20.74 31.70
CA THR A 757 7.92 20.73 30.29
C THR A 757 7.75 22.10 29.66
N ARG A 758 6.63 22.78 29.90
CA ARG A 758 6.44 24.22 29.60
C ARG A 758 5.54 24.89 30.65
N PRO A 759 5.70 26.19 30.91
CA PRO A 759 6.70 27.06 30.32
C PRO A 759 8.09 26.78 30.91
N THR A 760 9.12 27.20 30.19
CA THR A 760 10.53 27.11 30.63
C THR A 760 10.93 28.34 31.44
N SER A 761 11.98 28.23 32.25
CA SER A 761 12.48 29.36 33.03
C SER A 761 12.90 30.53 32.13
N GLY A 762 12.38 31.72 32.40
CA GLY A 762 12.58 32.94 31.62
C GLY A 762 11.66 33.09 30.41
N GLU A 763 10.78 32.11 30.15
CA GLU A 763 9.87 32.15 29.01
C GLU A 763 8.91 33.35 29.10
N ARG A 764 8.71 34.05 27.98
CA ARG A 764 7.72 35.12 27.87
C ARG A 764 6.37 34.55 27.48
N VAL A 765 5.36 34.80 28.30
CA VAL A 765 3.99 34.32 28.10
C VAL A 765 3.01 35.50 28.11
N SER A 766 1.96 35.44 27.28
CA SER A 766 0.92 36.46 27.22
C SER A 766 -0.34 35.92 26.54
N GLY A 767 -1.49 36.52 26.83
CA GLY A 767 -2.78 36.17 26.22
C GLY A 767 -3.53 35.05 26.96
N SER A 768 -4.64 34.62 26.38
CA SER A 768 -5.59 33.69 27.02
C SER A 768 -5.34 32.21 26.72
N THR A 769 -4.24 31.87 26.03
CA THR A 769 -3.97 30.51 25.53
C THR A 769 -2.51 30.08 25.71
N ALA A 770 -1.87 30.47 26.82
CA ALA A 770 -0.49 30.07 27.10
C ALA A 770 -0.39 28.57 27.47
N GLU A 771 0.81 28.01 27.28
CA GLU A 771 1.13 26.64 27.70
C GLU A 771 1.57 26.60 29.16
N PHE A 772 1.01 25.67 29.93
CA PHE A 772 1.50 25.29 31.25
C PHE A 772 1.19 23.80 31.48
N PHE A 773 2.18 22.94 31.27
CA PHE A 773 2.04 21.48 31.30
C PHE A 773 3.36 20.80 31.67
N GLY A 774 3.26 19.60 32.23
CA GLY A 774 4.42 18.82 32.66
C GLY A 774 4.10 17.35 32.84
N ASP A 775 5.15 16.57 33.04
CA ASP A 775 5.12 15.12 33.15
C ASP A 775 5.42 14.69 34.57
N CYS A 776 4.89 13.52 34.95
CA CYS A 776 5.24 12.84 36.19
C CYS A 776 5.91 11.50 35.88
N VAL A 777 7.11 11.29 36.42
CA VAL A 777 7.83 10.01 36.30
C VAL A 777 7.93 9.41 37.70
N ASP A 778 7.42 8.20 37.87
CA ASP A 778 7.26 7.56 39.17
C ASP A 778 7.15 6.03 39.03
N ASP A 779 7.51 5.28 40.07
CA ASP A 779 7.49 3.82 40.08
C ASP A 779 6.13 3.20 40.42
N VAL A 780 5.22 3.98 41.01
CA VAL A 780 3.81 3.61 41.27
C VAL A 780 2.80 4.42 40.46
N GLY A 781 3.27 5.40 39.69
CA GLY A 781 2.47 6.25 38.82
C GLY A 781 1.76 7.38 39.57
N CYS A 782 1.34 8.42 38.86
CA CYS A 782 0.87 9.66 39.48
C CYS A 782 -0.63 9.85 39.41
N THR A 783 -1.20 10.41 40.48
CA THR A 783 -2.65 10.57 40.65
C THR A 783 -3.15 11.94 40.23
N ARG A 784 -2.30 12.97 40.36
CA ARG A 784 -2.64 14.34 39.97
C ARG A 784 -1.41 15.23 39.85
N ALA A 785 -1.59 16.37 39.19
CA ALA A 785 -0.68 17.50 39.26
C ALA A 785 -1.40 18.79 39.62
N GLU A 786 -0.76 19.62 40.43
CA GLU A 786 -1.23 20.88 40.96
C GLU A 786 -0.40 22.02 40.38
N PHE A 787 -1.07 23.00 39.78
CA PHE A 787 -0.47 24.13 39.08
C PHE A 787 -0.63 25.41 39.89
N TYR A 788 0.49 25.98 40.32
CA TYR A 788 0.54 27.19 41.12
C TYR A 788 1.12 28.36 40.35
N VAL A 789 0.53 29.55 40.53
CA VAL A 789 1.04 30.84 40.05
C VAL A 789 1.20 31.76 41.26
N ASP A 790 2.41 32.28 41.49
CA ASP A 790 2.79 33.11 42.64
C ASP A 790 2.38 32.54 44.00
N GLY A 791 2.45 31.22 44.13
CA GLY A 791 2.09 30.49 45.35
C GLY A 791 0.58 30.23 45.52
N THR A 792 -0.27 30.73 44.64
CA THR A 792 -1.71 30.42 44.61
C THR A 792 -1.95 29.17 43.76
N LEU A 793 -2.70 28.19 44.28
CA LEU A 793 -3.13 27.03 43.50
C LEU A 793 -4.22 27.47 42.53
N GLU A 794 -3.96 27.35 41.24
CA GLU A 794 -4.87 27.80 40.19
C GLU A 794 -5.61 26.64 39.52
N TYR A 795 -4.98 25.47 39.42
CA TYR A 795 -5.61 24.29 38.81
C TYR A 795 -5.05 22.97 39.35
N THR A 796 -5.88 21.94 39.38
CA THR A 796 -5.47 20.56 39.64
C THR A 796 -5.94 19.67 38.49
N ASP A 797 -5.00 19.01 37.81
CA ASP A 797 -5.28 18.04 36.78
C ASP A 797 -5.19 16.63 37.37
N ILE A 798 -6.22 15.81 37.16
CA ILE A 798 -6.37 14.46 37.75
C ILE A 798 -6.34 13.34 36.70
N ARG A 799 -5.82 13.63 35.51
CA ARG A 799 -5.69 12.66 34.42
C ARG A 799 -4.62 11.61 34.75
N SER A 800 -4.74 10.44 34.13
CA SER A 800 -3.96 9.24 34.48
C SER A 800 -2.90 8.85 33.44
N ASP A 801 -2.67 9.69 32.44
CA ASP A 801 -1.67 9.50 31.37
C ASP A 801 -0.27 10.01 31.75
N ASN A 802 -0.08 10.42 33.02
CA ASN A 802 1.15 10.99 33.59
C ASN A 802 1.67 12.26 32.87
N HIS A 803 0.84 12.85 31.99
CA HIS A 803 1.12 14.07 31.26
C HIS A 803 0.01 15.09 31.57
N PHE A 804 0.31 16.12 32.35
CA PHE A 804 -0.69 16.99 32.96
C PHE A 804 -0.70 18.39 32.34
N HIS A 805 -1.88 18.98 32.16
CA HIS A 805 -2.07 20.30 31.57
C HIS A 805 -2.87 21.21 32.51
N PHE A 806 -2.46 22.47 32.60
CA PHE A 806 -3.29 23.53 33.15
C PHE A 806 -4.57 23.65 32.34
N GLY A 807 -5.75 23.53 32.97
CA GLY A 807 -7.05 23.60 32.29
C GLY A 807 -7.45 22.33 31.54
N GLY A 808 -6.70 21.22 31.69
CA GLY A 808 -7.06 19.89 31.21
C GLY A 808 -6.66 19.56 29.76
N GLU A 809 -6.19 20.53 28.99
CA GLU A 809 -5.64 20.36 27.64
C GLU A 809 -4.63 21.47 27.32
N HIS A 810 -3.83 21.31 26.26
CA HIS A 810 -2.84 22.29 25.82
C HIS A 810 -3.44 23.69 25.55
N GLY A 811 -2.65 24.73 25.84
CA GLY A 811 -2.97 26.12 25.48
C GLY A 811 -4.16 26.73 26.24
N ARG A 812 -4.38 26.36 27.51
CA ARG A 812 -5.53 26.83 28.32
C ARG A 812 -5.16 27.72 29.51
N TRP A 813 -3.90 28.07 29.68
CA TRP A 813 -3.50 28.98 30.73
C TRP A 813 -3.74 30.44 30.30
N ASP A 814 -4.69 31.11 30.96
CA ASP A 814 -5.00 32.52 30.71
C ASP A 814 -4.14 33.43 31.58
N THR A 815 -3.21 34.16 30.96
CA THR A 815 -2.32 35.08 31.67
C THR A 815 -2.81 36.52 31.66
N THR A 816 -3.99 36.81 31.09
CA THR A 816 -4.48 38.20 30.90
C THR A 816 -4.83 38.89 32.22
N GLY A 817 -5.10 38.13 33.28
CA GLY A 817 -5.35 38.63 34.63
C GLY A 817 -4.08 38.89 35.46
N LEU A 818 -2.90 38.54 34.96
CA LEU A 818 -1.63 38.69 35.67
C LEU A 818 -0.96 40.05 35.36
N SER A 819 -0.29 40.63 36.35
CA SER A 819 0.45 41.88 36.18
C SER A 819 1.67 41.69 35.26
N PRO A 820 2.06 42.67 34.42
CA PRO A 820 3.29 42.53 33.64
C PRO A 820 4.55 42.40 34.53
N GLY A 821 5.40 41.40 34.29
CA GLY A 821 6.61 41.16 35.09
C GLY A 821 6.89 39.68 35.38
N PRO A 822 7.83 39.37 36.30
CA PRO A 822 8.19 38.01 36.65
C PRO A 822 7.11 37.34 37.53
N HIS A 823 6.74 36.11 37.19
CA HIS A 823 5.79 35.27 37.94
C HIS A 823 6.43 33.92 38.26
N ALA A 824 6.25 33.47 39.51
CA ALA A 824 6.79 32.19 39.98
C ALA A 824 5.76 31.08 39.76
N LEU A 825 6.12 30.10 38.94
CA LEU A 825 5.28 28.93 38.69
C LEU A 825 5.81 27.74 39.48
N ARG A 826 4.88 26.96 40.03
CA ARG A 826 5.19 25.67 40.65
C ARG A 826 4.24 24.60 40.11
N PHE A 827 4.81 23.51 39.67
CA PHE A 827 4.14 22.30 39.21
C PHE A 827 4.42 21.19 40.22
N VAL A 828 3.40 20.76 40.97
CA VAL A 828 3.52 19.73 41.99
C VAL A 828 2.82 18.48 41.50
N VAL A 829 3.52 17.36 41.42
CA VAL A 829 2.93 16.06 41.10
C VAL A 829 2.80 15.24 42.38
N VAL A 830 1.78 14.39 42.45
CA VAL A 830 1.57 13.48 43.58
C VAL A 830 1.41 12.07 43.03
N ASP A 831 2.20 11.14 43.56
CA ASP A 831 2.13 9.73 43.17
C ASP A 831 0.85 9.03 43.70
N THR A 832 0.77 7.72 43.51
CA THR A 832 -0.33 6.87 43.99
C THR A 832 -0.20 6.51 45.48
N ALA A 833 0.99 6.61 46.06
CA ALA A 833 1.25 6.45 47.51
C ALA A 833 0.95 7.74 48.31
N GLY A 834 0.69 8.86 47.63
CA GLY A 834 0.43 10.17 48.21
C GLY A 834 1.69 11.00 48.47
N VAL A 835 2.86 10.60 47.97
CA VAL A 835 4.11 11.36 48.11
C VAL A 835 4.16 12.46 47.03
N PRO A 836 4.40 13.73 47.42
CA PRO A 836 4.48 14.84 46.46
C PRO A 836 5.92 15.13 46.03
N SER A 837 6.05 15.69 44.82
CA SER A 837 7.30 16.27 44.29
C SER A 837 7.00 17.52 43.45
N GLU A 838 7.95 18.43 43.31
CA GLU A 838 7.71 19.72 42.65
C GLU A 838 8.81 20.14 41.68
N ALA A 839 8.39 20.82 40.62
CA ALA A 839 9.25 21.58 39.71
C ALA A 839 8.83 23.06 39.73
N ARG A 840 9.81 23.96 39.59
CA ARG A 840 9.58 25.41 39.62
C ARG A 840 10.27 26.10 38.46
N VAL A 841 9.60 27.10 37.91
CA VAL A 841 10.17 28.02 36.93
C VAL A 841 9.68 29.44 37.21
N THR A 842 10.45 30.43 36.81
CA THR A 842 9.99 31.81 36.78
C THR A 842 9.74 32.19 35.33
N VAL A 843 8.56 32.71 35.00
CA VAL A 843 8.24 33.21 33.66
C VAL A 843 8.06 34.71 33.67
N CYS A 844 8.00 35.31 32.49
CA CYS A 844 7.76 36.74 32.34
C CYS A 844 6.44 36.98 31.60
N VAL A 845 5.46 37.57 32.29
CA VAL A 845 4.15 37.86 31.70
C VAL A 845 4.16 39.24 31.04
N GLY A 846 3.76 39.31 29.77
CA GLY A 846 3.64 40.54 28.99
C GLY A 846 4.96 41.27 28.71
N ASP A 847 4.89 42.59 28.51
CA ASP A 847 6.01 43.44 28.06
C ASP A 847 6.85 44.04 29.21
N GLY A 848 6.69 43.57 30.45
CA GLY A 848 7.46 44.01 31.62
C GLY A 848 8.95 43.62 31.59
N SER A 849 9.77 44.27 32.43
CA SER A 849 11.17 43.89 32.66
C SER A 849 11.25 42.56 33.40
N CYS A 850 12.08 41.63 32.91
CA CYS A 850 12.21 40.28 33.46
C CYS A 850 13.47 40.07 34.32
N GLU A 851 14.24 41.12 34.64
CA GLU A 851 15.38 40.99 35.55
C GLU A 851 14.94 41.14 37.02
N PRO A 852 15.31 40.20 37.91
CA PRO A 852 15.22 40.42 39.34
C PRO A 852 16.22 41.51 39.75
N ALA A 853 15.80 42.46 40.58
CA ALA A 853 16.67 43.52 41.08
C ALA A 853 17.86 42.91 41.86
N GLN A 854 19.09 43.13 41.39
CA GLN A 854 20.31 42.66 42.03
C GLN A 854 20.53 43.38 43.38
N PRO A 855 20.76 42.67 44.50
CA PRO A 855 21.33 43.26 45.70
C PRO A 855 22.87 43.25 45.66
N ASP A 856 23.44 44.30 46.24
CA ASP A 856 24.88 44.63 46.27
C ASP A 856 25.74 43.62 47.06
N GLY A 857 27.02 43.53 46.70
CA GLY A 857 27.94 42.45 47.09
C GLY A 857 28.53 42.48 48.52
N GLY A 858 29.30 41.44 48.83
CA GLY A 858 30.07 41.29 50.07
C GLY A 858 31.00 40.06 50.01
N SER A 859 32.21 40.25 50.53
CA SER A 859 33.44 39.46 50.43
C SER A 859 33.55 38.28 51.42
N ASP A 860 34.72 37.60 51.39
CA ASP A 860 35.41 36.80 52.44
C ASP A 860 34.83 35.43 52.87
N GLY A 861 35.57 34.36 53.19
CA GLY A 861 37.01 34.05 53.26
C GLY A 861 37.29 32.90 54.27
N GLY A 862 38.04 31.84 53.88
CA GLY A 862 38.73 30.87 54.77
C GLY A 862 38.14 29.44 54.88
N THR A 863 38.77 28.35 54.38
CA THR A 863 39.89 27.49 54.92
C THR A 863 39.44 26.56 56.07
N ASP A 864 39.64 25.23 56.17
CA ASP A 864 40.56 24.23 55.57
C ASP A 864 40.07 22.77 55.77
N GLY A 865 40.55 21.85 54.93
CA GLY A 865 41.15 20.57 55.39
C GLY A 865 40.39 19.25 55.15
N GLY A 866 40.93 18.38 54.27
CA GLY A 866 40.69 16.92 54.34
C GLY A 866 40.72 16.17 53.00
N THR A 867 41.84 15.52 52.71
CA THR A 867 42.19 14.76 51.49
C THR A 867 41.58 13.35 51.42
N THR A 868 41.08 12.90 50.26
CA THR A 868 41.57 11.72 49.49
C THR A 868 40.73 11.46 48.22
N PRO A 869 41.33 10.90 47.14
CA PRO A 869 40.71 10.79 45.80
C PRO A 869 40.06 9.42 45.53
N PRO A 870 39.05 9.31 44.65
CA PRO A 870 38.59 8.01 44.15
C PRO A 870 39.35 7.58 42.87
N PRO A 871 39.67 6.28 42.72
CA PRO A 871 40.22 5.67 41.51
C PRO A 871 39.09 5.22 40.54
N PRO A 872 39.44 4.70 39.34
CA PRO A 872 38.67 4.91 38.12
C PRO A 872 37.60 3.86 37.85
N ASP A 873 36.64 4.31 37.03
CA ASP A 873 35.72 3.56 36.17
C ASP A 873 36.39 2.32 35.54
N ASP A 874 35.82 1.15 35.82
CA ASP A 874 35.96 -0.04 34.99
C ASP A 874 34.57 -0.60 34.70
N SER A 875 34.22 -0.49 33.42
CA SER A 875 33.03 -0.96 32.74
C SER A 875 32.74 -2.44 32.93
N GLY A 876 31.48 -2.78 33.24
CA GLY A 876 31.05 -4.18 33.29
C GLY A 876 29.56 -4.36 33.60
N CYS A 877 28.68 -3.97 32.69
CA CYS A 877 27.32 -4.52 32.58
C CYS A 877 26.90 -4.50 31.11
N GLY A 878 26.91 -5.68 30.48
CA GLY A 878 26.30 -5.90 29.18
C GLY A 878 24.80 -6.09 29.35
N CYS A 879 24.02 -5.23 28.70
CA CYS A 879 22.69 -5.45 28.14
C CYS A 879 22.32 -4.13 27.43
N GLY A 880 22.20 -4.14 26.10
CA GLY A 880 21.88 -2.93 25.35
C GLY A 880 21.99 -3.13 23.84
N ALA A 881 20.83 -3.35 23.24
CA ALA A 881 20.48 -3.27 21.83
C ALA A 881 21.49 -2.54 20.91
N ALA A 882 21.93 -3.25 19.87
CA ALA A 882 22.58 -2.65 18.71
C ALA A 882 21.52 -2.15 17.72
N PRO A 883 21.60 -0.89 17.24
CA PRO A 883 20.97 -0.49 16.00
C PRO A 883 21.92 -0.85 14.84
N VAL A 884 21.52 -1.77 13.97
CA VAL A 884 22.25 -2.08 12.74
C VAL A 884 21.70 -1.20 11.62
N ALA A 885 22.41 -0.11 11.34
CA ALA A 885 22.23 0.69 10.13
C ALA A 885 23.03 0.06 8.94
N PRO A 886 22.61 0.30 7.69
CA PRO A 886 22.98 -0.53 6.54
C PRO A 886 24.33 -0.11 5.93
N LEU A 887 25.18 -1.10 5.62
CA LEU A 887 26.40 -0.93 4.83
C LEU A 887 26.36 -1.86 3.62
N ALA A 888 26.15 -1.28 2.42
CA ALA A 888 26.54 -1.91 1.16
C ALA A 888 26.56 -0.89 -0.01
N TRP A 889 27.52 0.05 -0.03
CA TRP A 889 28.00 0.71 -1.26
C TRP A 889 29.45 1.15 -1.09
N LEU A 890 30.39 0.45 -1.75
CA LEU A 890 31.66 0.97 -2.31
C LEU A 890 32.50 -0.19 -2.88
N ALA A 891 32.37 -0.44 -4.19
CA ALA A 891 33.38 -1.20 -4.93
C ALA A 891 33.39 -0.81 -6.42
N LEU A 892 34.04 0.32 -6.75
CA LEU A 892 34.63 0.55 -8.09
C LEU A 892 35.52 1.80 -8.15
N VAL A 893 36.72 1.73 -7.55
CA VAL A 893 37.90 2.49 -8.04
C VAL A 893 39.15 1.63 -7.84
N ALA A 894 39.39 0.66 -8.74
CA ALA A 894 40.71 0.06 -8.94
C ALA A 894 40.79 -0.78 -10.22
N LEU A 895 40.38 -0.27 -11.39
CA LEU A 895 40.72 -0.92 -12.66
C LEU A 895 40.92 0.07 -13.81
N ALA A 896 41.84 1.00 -13.59
CA ALA A 896 42.43 1.82 -14.65
C ALA A 896 43.94 2.00 -14.42
N ALA A 897 44.71 0.91 -14.36
CA ALA A 897 46.15 0.90 -14.64
C ALA A 897 46.75 -0.52 -14.57
N ARG A 898 46.50 -1.39 -15.55
CA ARG A 898 47.48 -2.44 -15.90
C ARG A 898 47.59 -2.58 -17.41
N ARG A 899 48.55 -1.83 -17.94
CA ARG A 899 49.13 -2.01 -19.28
C ARG A 899 49.58 -3.47 -19.46
N ARG A 900 49.24 -4.04 -20.61
CA ARG A 900 49.92 -5.20 -21.20
C ARG A 900 51.43 -4.91 -21.34
N ARG A 901 52.27 -5.87 -20.96
CA ARG A 901 53.57 -6.13 -21.61
C ARG A 901 53.55 -7.59 -22.10
N PRO A 902 54.12 -7.88 -23.28
CA PRO A 902 54.05 -9.20 -23.92
C PRO A 902 55.13 -10.12 -23.36
N ARG A 903 54.92 -11.44 -23.45
CA ARG A 903 56.02 -12.41 -23.41
C ARG A 903 56.05 -13.19 -24.71
N ALA A 904 57.19 -13.07 -25.38
CA ALA A 904 57.72 -14.04 -26.31
C ALA A 904 58.03 -15.36 -25.56
N GLY A 905 57.96 -16.48 -26.28
CA GLY A 905 58.22 -17.83 -25.81
C GLY A 905 57.18 -18.78 -26.34
#